data_AF-A0A924D8Q8-F1
#
_entry.id   AF-A0A924D8Q8-F1
#
_cell.length_a   1.000
_cell.length_b   1.000
_cell.length_c   1.000
_cell.angle_alpha   90.00
_cell.angle_beta   90.00
_cell.angle_gamma   90.00
#
_symmetry.space_group_name_H-M   'P 1'
#
loop_
_entity.id
_entity.type
_entity.pdbx_description
1 polymer ?
#
loop_
_entity_poly.entity_id
_entity_poly.type
_entity_poly.pdbx_seq_one_letter_code
_entity_poly.pdbx_strand_id
1 'polypeptide(L)'
;MIYPKFKSSSGAWSVFASISAFLSVLVWTGASGATALDKPRTELEQRFVSIVRPYMQTYCVGCHGKDNPQAQLDLTAYSDMASVVRGYPHWSLLMERLVAKQMPPSEITKRPSVKQSEAVILWIRDVRQYEAQRNAGDPGPVLARRLSNAEYDYTIRDLTGQDLRPTREFPVDPANQEGFDNSGESLTLSPALMKKYVQAAKEIADHVVLTSAGLEFASHPVLAETDRDKYCILRIVDFYKKQPTDYADYFRTAWRYRHRVALGVPNATLQTLATEAKVSPRYLELVWKTLTTTGEKVGPLVGLQSQWNALPAPDKAHPEVARAGCDAMRNWVLGLRKKVAWHFDNLQVPRGFSTGGQCFVLWKDREYASHRRQFDPKNLQIGGTPPTRVVPTRRNGNQKKAEVTITDAVNSDLYLPQEEGGRTPYLKAFDQFSSVFPDAFYIAERGRMFVDDPGDKGRLLTAGLHNSMGYFRDDTPLMELILDEKRQKELNRLWLDFNTVAFVPERMHLEFFVYERAESGTINDAEFNFVRAEDKDATSDAKIKRLADLYLAKAQKNGGEPLALKAIEDHFKWVSTTVRATERARLASEPSHKKGLLTFARRAYRHPLTEAEQSGIMAFYNTLRQKEGLTHEDAIRDSIIGILMSPKFLFRLDLEETAVADRPTSGVKTVSLEKRTLADPQKSNTAQPLSDYALASRLSYFLWSSMPDDKLLSHAASGDLHRPEVLAAQSRRMLKTPRVRALALEFGGNWLDFRRFEEHNAVDKQKFPTFDDNLRESMFEEPLRFLVDEFQKDRSVLDILYGKYTFVNAPLAKHYGMTDVKPAENEWVRVDNADRYGRGGLLTMAVFLTKNSPGLRTSPVKRGYWMVRRVLGENIPPPPANVPALPADESKLGDLTLRQALAQHRENPACAGCHARFDSYGLVFEGYGPIGELRLKDLGGKPIDAKAPFPGGV
;
A
#
# COMPACT_ATOMS: atom_id res chain seq x y z
N MET A 1 13.67 -18.18 48.96
CA MET A 1 14.09 -18.13 50.38
C MET A 1 15.60 -17.91 50.40
N ILE A 2 16.03 -16.77 50.94
CA ILE A 2 17.37 -16.50 51.52
C ILE A 2 18.59 -16.36 50.56
N TYR A 3 19.05 -15.10 50.47
CA TYR A 3 20.40 -14.63 50.09
C TYR A 3 21.52 -15.25 50.96
N PRO A 4 22.80 -15.10 50.57
CA PRO A 4 23.61 -14.23 51.43
C PRO A 4 24.59 -13.28 50.71
N LYS A 5 24.84 -12.19 51.44
CA LYS A 5 25.87 -11.14 51.29
C LYS A 5 27.27 -11.68 51.67
N PHE A 6 28.33 -11.05 51.17
CA PHE A 6 29.58 -10.91 51.92
C PHE A 6 30.21 -9.51 51.79
N LYS A 7 30.84 -9.10 52.91
CA LYS A 7 31.35 -7.77 53.28
C LYS A 7 32.82 -7.55 52.91
N SER A 8 33.19 -6.27 53.01
CA SER A 8 34.47 -5.56 52.91
C SER A 8 35.69 -6.05 53.73
N SER A 9 36.89 -5.66 53.29
CA SER A 9 38.03 -5.10 54.07
C SER A 9 39.09 -4.59 53.06
N SER A 10 39.42 -3.28 52.97
CA SER A 10 40.34 -2.44 53.76
C SER A 10 41.84 -2.78 53.63
N GLY A 11 42.63 -1.85 53.10
CA GLY A 11 44.10 -1.81 53.16
C GLY A 11 44.63 -0.49 52.60
N ALA A 12 45.16 0.34 53.49
CA ALA A 12 45.59 1.73 53.27
C ALA A 12 47.12 1.86 53.18
N TRP A 13 47.64 2.85 52.44
CA TRP A 13 48.95 3.49 52.67
C TRP A 13 48.85 5.01 52.40
N SER A 14 49.15 5.80 53.45
CA SER A 14 49.42 7.25 53.52
C SER A 14 50.85 7.56 53.00
N VAL A 15 51.33 8.79 52.69
CA VAL A 15 51.62 10.01 53.48
C VAL A 15 52.02 11.11 52.43
N PHE A 16 51.72 12.43 52.46
CA PHE A 16 52.12 13.50 53.39
C PHE A 16 51.35 14.81 53.10
N ALA A 17 51.18 15.59 54.16
CA ALA A 17 50.41 16.82 54.28
C ALA A 17 51.24 18.11 54.09
N SER A 18 50.56 19.23 53.81
CA SER A 18 50.88 20.54 54.37
C SER A 18 49.61 21.41 54.41
N ILE A 19 49.31 21.91 55.61
CA ILE A 19 48.15 22.69 56.03
C ILE A 19 48.65 24.06 56.50
N SER A 20 47.85 25.11 56.27
CA SER A 20 47.56 26.27 57.15
C SER A 20 47.44 27.54 56.29
N ALA A 21 46.59 28.53 56.54
CA ALA A 21 45.45 28.78 57.42
C ALA A 21 45.00 30.20 57.02
N PHE A 22 43.69 30.52 56.99
CA PHE A 22 43.14 31.81 57.44
C PHE A 22 41.62 31.83 57.16
N LEU A 23 40.86 31.87 58.26
CA LEU A 23 39.43 32.12 58.30
C LEU A 23 39.27 33.52 58.90
N SER A 24 38.78 34.50 58.13
CA SER A 24 38.30 35.79 58.64
C SER A 24 37.44 36.50 57.59
N VAL A 25 36.13 36.52 57.84
CA VAL A 25 35.16 37.60 57.57
C VAL A 25 35.30 38.32 56.22
N LEU A 26 34.44 37.99 55.26
CA LEU A 26 33.91 39.00 54.35
C LEU A 26 32.40 38.84 54.18
N VAL A 27 31.75 39.95 54.43
CA VAL A 27 30.32 40.24 54.36
C VAL A 27 29.70 39.72 53.06
N TRP A 28 28.51 39.14 53.19
CA TRP A 28 27.59 38.83 52.11
C TRP A 28 27.23 40.13 51.35
N THR A 29 27.93 40.41 50.26
CA THR A 29 27.39 41.24 49.19
C THR A 29 27.01 40.31 48.05
N GLY A 30 25.71 40.02 47.95
CA GLY A 30 25.14 39.32 46.82
C GLY A 30 25.34 40.13 45.55
N ALA A 31 26.32 39.75 44.74
CA ALA A 31 26.38 40.11 43.34
C ALA A 31 25.87 38.91 42.55
N SER A 32 24.58 38.94 42.20
CA SER A 32 23.95 38.03 41.25
C SER A 32 24.71 38.08 39.93
N GLY A 33 25.47 37.03 39.63
CA GLY A 33 26.14 36.89 38.34
C GLY A 33 25.10 36.72 37.24
N ALA A 34 24.93 37.75 36.42
CA ALA A 34 24.10 37.73 35.22
C ALA A 34 24.52 36.57 34.30
N THR A 35 23.56 35.75 33.89
CA THR A 35 23.75 34.64 32.96
C THR A 35 24.12 35.15 31.56
N ALA A 36 24.67 34.29 30.69
CA ALA A 36 25.05 34.66 29.31
C ALA A 36 23.87 35.21 28.46
N LEU A 37 22.62 34.98 28.88
CA LEU A 37 21.39 35.49 28.25
C LEU A 37 20.94 36.87 28.78
N ASP A 38 21.48 37.35 29.90
CA ASP A 38 21.03 38.59 30.54
C ASP A 38 21.58 39.84 29.85
N LYS A 39 22.81 39.79 29.31
CA LYS A 39 23.43 40.94 28.61
C LYS A 39 22.67 41.36 27.34
N PRO A 40 22.31 40.44 26.41
CA PRO A 40 21.53 40.79 25.21
C PRO A 40 20.16 41.38 25.54
N ARG A 41 19.51 40.88 26.60
CA ARG A 41 18.21 41.40 27.04
C ARG A 41 18.31 42.83 27.55
N THR A 42 19.29 43.12 28.41
CA THR A 42 19.48 44.47 28.95
C THR A 42 19.77 45.49 27.84
N GLU A 43 20.54 45.11 26.82
CA GLU A 43 20.82 45.96 25.66
C GLU A 43 19.55 46.26 24.85
N LEU A 44 18.69 45.26 24.63
CA LEU A 44 17.39 45.45 23.96
C LEU A 44 16.46 46.34 24.77
N GLU A 45 16.40 46.17 26.09
CA GLU A 45 15.60 47.03 26.97
C GLU A 45 16.10 48.49 26.95
N GLN A 46 17.43 48.71 26.94
CA GLN A 46 18.02 50.06 26.80
C GLN A 46 17.72 50.70 25.45
N ARG A 47 17.81 49.95 24.35
CA ARG A 47 17.45 50.42 22.99
C ARG A 47 15.96 50.71 22.88
N PHE A 48 15.10 49.97 23.57
CA PHE A 48 13.67 50.30 23.63
C PHE A 48 13.44 51.68 24.23
N VAL A 49 14.06 51.98 25.37
CA VAL A 49 13.92 53.26 26.08
C VAL A 49 14.53 54.42 25.29
N SER A 50 15.68 54.22 24.65
CA SER A 50 16.43 55.29 23.96
C SER A 50 16.02 55.53 22.51
N ILE A 51 15.49 54.52 21.80
CA ILE A 51 15.17 54.59 20.36
C ILE A 51 13.68 54.43 20.12
N VAL A 52 13.10 53.31 20.56
CA VAL A 52 11.76 52.88 20.14
C VAL A 52 10.66 53.69 20.82
N ARG A 53 10.75 53.88 22.15
CA ARG A 53 9.76 54.66 22.91
C ARG A 53 9.70 56.12 22.43
N PRO A 54 10.82 56.86 22.27
CA PRO A 54 10.79 58.21 21.72
C PRO A 54 10.24 58.26 20.28
N TYR A 55 10.58 57.27 19.44
CA TYR A 55 10.03 57.16 18.09
C TYR A 55 8.50 57.02 18.11
N MET A 56 7.97 56.10 18.92
CA MET A 56 6.53 55.89 19.03
C MET A 56 5.81 57.15 19.52
N GLN A 57 6.33 57.78 20.59
CA GLN A 57 5.76 59.01 21.15
C GLN A 57 5.75 60.16 20.14
N THR A 58 6.78 60.26 19.30
CA THR A 58 6.95 61.37 18.35
C THR A 58 6.13 61.19 17.07
N TYR A 59 6.04 59.96 16.56
CA TYR A 59 5.53 59.69 15.21
C TYR A 59 4.28 58.80 15.15
N CYS A 60 3.95 58.05 16.21
CA CYS A 60 2.88 57.04 16.16
C CYS A 60 1.71 57.36 17.10
N VAL A 61 1.98 57.81 18.33
CA VAL A 61 0.96 57.96 19.39
C VAL A 61 -0.13 58.99 19.05
N GLY A 62 0.14 59.98 18.19
CA GLY A 62 -0.88 60.94 17.74
C GLY A 62 -2.09 60.29 17.04
N CYS A 63 -1.89 59.14 16.39
CA CYS A 63 -2.94 58.41 15.68
C CYS A 63 -3.19 56.99 16.23
N HIS A 64 -2.32 56.48 17.09
CA HIS A 64 -2.40 55.15 17.71
C HIS A 64 -2.22 55.24 19.23
N GLY A 65 -2.76 56.29 19.84
CA GLY A 65 -2.76 56.49 21.30
C GLY A 65 -4.09 56.10 21.92
N LYS A 66 -4.13 56.02 23.25
CA LYS A 66 -5.34 55.68 24.02
C LYS A 66 -6.57 56.51 23.63
N ASP A 67 -6.39 57.80 23.36
CA ASP A 67 -7.48 58.74 23.03
C ASP A 67 -7.92 58.69 21.56
N ASN A 68 -7.09 58.11 20.68
CA ASN A 68 -7.37 57.98 19.26
C ASN A 68 -6.71 56.70 18.70
N PRO A 69 -7.25 55.50 19.00
CA PRO A 69 -6.64 54.24 18.60
C PRO A 69 -7.08 53.86 17.17
N GLN A 70 -6.53 54.52 16.15
CA GLN A 70 -6.85 54.15 14.77
C GLN A 70 -6.51 52.68 14.51
N ALA A 71 -7.38 52.02 13.74
CA ALA A 71 -7.35 50.57 13.50
C ALA A 71 -7.36 49.72 14.79
N GLN A 72 -7.95 50.24 15.88
CA GLN A 72 -8.03 49.58 17.20
C GLN A 72 -6.66 49.27 17.82
N LEU A 73 -5.63 50.02 17.43
CA LEU A 73 -4.26 49.85 17.92
C LEU A 73 -3.91 50.99 18.90
N ASP A 74 -3.65 50.63 20.15
CA ASP A 74 -3.08 51.52 21.17
C ASP A 74 -1.62 51.15 21.45
N LEU A 75 -0.70 52.01 21.01
CA LEU A 75 0.73 51.84 21.22
C LEU A 75 1.19 52.33 22.60
N THR A 76 0.38 53.10 23.32
CA THR A 76 0.73 53.56 24.68
C THR A 76 0.66 52.44 25.72
N ALA A 77 -0.03 51.35 25.41
CA ALA A 77 -0.05 50.12 26.21
C ALA A 77 1.31 49.38 26.24
N TYR A 78 2.25 49.72 25.35
CA TYR A 78 3.58 49.08 25.29
C TYR A 78 4.64 49.96 25.97
N SER A 79 4.80 49.80 27.29
CA SER A 79 5.72 50.60 28.10
C SER A 79 7.12 49.99 28.25
N ASP A 80 7.30 48.71 27.91
CA ASP A 80 8.56 47.98 28.05
C ASP A 80 8.70 46.83 27.04
N MET A 81 9.88 46.22 26.92
CA MET A 81 10.10 45.09 26.02
C MET A 81 9.15 43.90 26.33
N ALA A 82 8.83 43.64 27.60
CA ALA A 82 7.96 42.52 27.97
C ALA A 82 6.52 42.69 27.43
N SER A 83 6.00 43.92 27.44
CA SER A 83 4.72 44.27 26.84
C SER A 83 4.75 44.12 25.31
N VAL A 84 5.88 44.46 24.67
CA VAL A 84 6.10 44.22 23.23
C VAL A 84 6.08 42.74 22.89
N VAL A 85 6.76 41.91 23.68
CA VAL A 85 6.78 40.45 23.51
C VAL A 85 5.37 39.87 23.64
N ARG A 86 4.59 40.29 24.65
CA ARG A 86 3.17 39.90 24.77
C ARG A 86 2.31 40.39 23.60
N GLY A 87 2.64 41.55 23.04
CA GLY A 87 1.98 42.17 21.90
C GLY A 87 2.50 41.74 20.52
N TYR A 88 3.16 40.58 20.41
CA TYR A 88 3.84 40.13 19.20
C TYR A 88 3.05 40.32 17.89
N PRO A 89 1.74 39.99 17.78
CA PRO A 89 0.98 40.18 16.54
C PRO A 89 0.93 41.64 16.09
N HIS A 90 0.70 42.57 17.02
CA HIS A 90 0.64 44.00 16.71
C HIS A 90 2.00 44.54 16.28
N TRP A 91 3.08 44.10 16.94
CA TRP A 91 4.44 44.51 16.60
C TRP A 91 4.95 43.88 15.31
N SER A 92 4.42 42.71 14.91
CA SER A 92 4.62 42.16 13.57
C SER A 92 4.05 43.06 12.49
N LEU A 93 2.77 43.40 12.65
CA LEU A 93 2.08 44.26 11.70
C LEU A 93 2.72 45.65 11.65
N LEU A 94 3.13 46.21 12.80
CA LEU A 94 3.84 47.47 12.85
C LEU A 94 5.15 47.42 12.05
N MET A 95 5.98 46.38 12.26
CA MET A 95 7.21 46.21 11.49
C MET A 95 6.93 46.11 9.99
N GLU A 96 5.91 45.33 9.58
CA GLU A 96 5.51 45.21 8.17
C GLU A 96 5.13 46.56 7.56
N ARG A 97 4.32 47.37 8.25
CA ARG A 97 3.92 48.71 7.77
C ARG A 97 5.10 49.69 7.70
N LEU A 98 6.03 49.61 8.65
CA LEU A 98 7.26 50.42 8.63
C LEU A 98 8.18 50.01 7.48
N VAL A 99 8.39 48.71 7.25
CA VAL A 99 9.19 48.19 6.12
C VAL A 99 8.57 48.61 4.79
N ALA A 100 7.23 48.56 4.69
CA ALA A 100 6.50 49.01 3.51
C ALA A 100 6.44 50.55 3.34
N LYS A 101 7.00 51.32 4.30
CA LYS A 101 6.94 52.79 4.34
C LYS A 101 5.52 53.36 4.27
N GLN A 102 4.54 52.59 4.75
CA GLN A 102 3.11 52.97 4.76
C GLN A 102 2.72 53.76 6.02
N MET A 103 3.58 53.77 7.03
CA MET A 103 3.36 54.47 8.29
C MET A 103 4.57 55.35 8.63
N PRO A 104 4.37 56.64 8.97
CA PRO A 104 3.09 57.36 8.95
C PRO A 104 2.50 57.56 7.54
N PRO A 105 1.16 57.70 7.38
CA PRO A 105 0.51 57.93 6.09
C PRO A 105 0.99 59.18 5.35
N SER A 106 0.68 59.28 4.05
CA SER A 106 1.14 60.38 3.19
C SER A 106 0.71 61.76 3.69
N GLU A 107 -0.39 61.83 4.41
CA GLU A 107 -1.05 63.06 4.84
C GLU A 107 -0.40 63.65 6.12
N ILE A 108 0.47 62.89 6.79
CA ILE A 108 1.14 63.31 8.02
C ILE A 108 2.42 64.08 7.69
N THR A 109 2.50 65.32 8.18
CA THR A 109 3.60 66.28 7.92
C THR A 109 4.88 65.96 8.70
N LYS A 110 4.77 65.45 9.94
CA LYS A 110 5.91 65.07 10.77
C LYS A 110 6.26 63.60 10.56
N ARG A 111 7.31 63.32 9.79
CA ARG A 111 7.74 61.95 9.47
C ARG A 111 9.15 61.63 9.99
N PRO A 112 9.39 60.37 10.37
CA PRO A 112 10.73 59.92 10.72
C PRO A 112 11.64 59.87 9.49
N SER A 113 12.95 60.04 9.72
CA SER A 113 13.97 59.74 8.70
C SER A 113 14.07 58.23 8.45
N VAL A 114 14.57 57.85 7.28
CA VAL A 114 14.79 56.42 6.91
C VAL A 114 15.61 55.69 7.98
N LYS A 115 16.69 56.31 8.47
CA LYS A 115 17.55 55.75 9.53
C LYS A 115 16.79 55.53 10.84
N GLN A 116 15.87 56.42 11.21
CA GLN A 116 15.08 56.27 12.44
C GLN A 116 14.09 55.10 12.33
N SER A 117 13.40 54.96 11.20
CA SER A 117 12.51 53.83 10.96
C SER A 117 13.28 52.50 10.90
N GLU A 118 14.44 52.49 10.23
CA GLU A 118 15.32 51.30 10.18
C GLU A 118 15.81 50.88 11.58
N ALA A 119 16.17 51.82 12.45
CA ALA A 119 16.59 51.50 13.81
C ALA A 119 15.49 50.80 14.64
N VAL A 120 14.23 51.20 14.46
CA VAL A 120 13.08 50.54 15.09
C VAL A 120 12.82 49.17 14.48
N ILE A 121 12.86 49.04 13.15
CA ILE A 121 12.70 47.75 12.46
C ILE A 121 13.77 46.76 12.92
N LEU A 122 15.03 47.19 12.99
CA LEU A 122 16.15 46.37 13.49
C LEU A 122 15.92 45.94 14.93
N TRP A 123 15.50 46.86 15.80
CA TRP A 123 15.20 46.50 17.19
C TRP A 123 14.09 45.45 17.31
N ILE A 124 13.00 45.56 16.53
CA ILE A 124 11.94 44.55 16.52
C ILE A 124 12.48 43.19 16.07
N ARG A 125 13.35 43.16 15.05
CA ARG A 125 14.02 41.93 14.59
C ARG A 125 14.91 41.32 15.67
N ASP A 126 15.70 42.14 16.35
CA ASP A 126 16.61 41.66 17.39
C ASP A 126 15.85 41.12 18.61
N VAL A 127 14.74 41.76 19.01
CA VAL A 127 13.84 41.23 20.05
C VAL A 127 13.27 39.87 19.66
N ARG A 128 12.82 39.72 18.41
CA ARG A 128 12.30 38.44 17.90
C ARG A 128 13.38 37.36 17.90
N GLN A 129 14.59 37.69 17.46
CA GLN A 129 15.70 36.76 17.45
C GLN A 129 16.08 36.35 18.87
N TYR A 130 16.14 37.30 19.80
CA TYR A 130 16.39 37.02 21.21
C TYR A 130 15.32 36.11 21.81
N GLU A 131 14.03 36.40 21.62
CA GLU A 131 12.95 35.54 22.13
C GLU A 131 12.94 34.18 21.44
N ALA A 132 13.27 34.09 20.15
CA ALA A 132 13.41 32.82 19.45
C ALA A 132 14.56 31.97 20.04
N GLN A 133 15.71 32.58 20.35
CA GLN A 133 16.83 31.90 21.00
C GLN A 133 16.52 31.51 22.45
N ARG A 134 15.85 32.41 23.19
CA ARG A 134 15.44 32.17 24.58
C ARG A 134 14.49 30.98 24.70
N ASN A 135 13.56 30.86 23.77
CA ASN A 135 12.58 29.77 23.72
C ASN A 135 13.04 28.62 22.81
N ALA A 136 14.31 28.61 22.38
CA ALA A 136 14.83 27.54 21.53
C ALA A 136 14.72 26.19 22.25
N GLY A 137 14.08 25.21 21.60
CA GLY A 137 13.82 23.89 22.17
C GLY A 137 12.45 23.74 22.83
N ASP A 138 11.69 24.83 23.04
CA ASP A 138 10.27 24.76 23.36
C ASP A 138 9.45 24.66 22.05
N PRO A 139 8.81 23.53 21.76
CA PRO A 139 8.00 23.36 20.55
C PRO A 139 6.67 24.12 20.61
N GLY A 140 6.37 24.78 21.74
CA GLY A 140 5.07 25.41 22.00
C GLY A 140 3.98 24.39 22.32
N PRO A 141 2.73 24.85 22.51
CA PRO A 141 1.61 23.98 22.82
C PRO A 141 1.29 23.05 21.65
N VAL A 142 1.18 21.75 21.94
CA VAL A 142 0.73 20.75 20.97
C VAL A 142 -0.79 20.61 21.09
N LEU A 143 -1.52 21.08 20.08
CA LEU A 143 -2.97 20.93 20.02
C LEU A 143 -3.36 19.50 19.68
N ALA A 144 -4.42 19.00 20.31
CA ALA A 144 -5.06 17.76 19.88
C ALA A 144 -5.54 17.93 18.43
N ARG A 145 -5.18 16.99 17.56
CA ARG A 145 -5.58 17.01 16.16
C ARG A 145 -6.04 15.64 15.70
N ARG A 146 -7.07 15.61 14.87
CA ARG A 146 -7.44 14.39 14.16
C ARG A 146 -6.38 14.02 13.12
N LEU A 147 -6.43 12.80 12.61
CA LEU A 147 -5.72 12.46 11.38
C LEU A 147 -6.25 13.33 10.23
N SER A 148 -5.33 13.87 9.43
CA SER A 148 -5.68 14.39 8.10
C SER A 148 -6.19 13.26 7.21
N ASN A 149 -6.87 13.59 6.12
CA ASN A 149 -7.40 12.63 5.16
C ASN A 149 -6.30 11.70 4.63
N ALA A 150 -5.14 12.26 4.28
CA ALA A 150 -3.97 11.50 3.84
C ALA A 150 -3.41 10.60 4.95
N GLU A 151 -3.26 11.11 6.18
CA GLU A 151 -2.79 10.31 7.32
C GLU A 151 -3.75 9.15 7.64
N TYR A 152 -5.05 9.37 7.51
CA TYR A 152 -6.06 8.33 7.68
C TYR A 152 -5.91 7.24 6.60
N ASP A 153 -5.86 7.62 5.32
CA ASP A 153 -5.73 6.67 4.21
C ASP A 153 -4.44 5.84 4.31
N TYR A 154 -3.29 6.47 4.61
CA TYR A 154 -2.03 5.74 4.78
C TYR A 154 -2.05 4.82 6.01
N THR A 155 -2.68 5.25 7.11
CA THR A 155 -2.81 4.42 8.31
C THR A 155 -3.71 3.23 8.05
N ILE A 156 -4.83 3.40 7.34
CA ILE A 156 -5.69 2.29 6.91
C ILE A 156 -4.92 1.34 6.01
N ARG A 157 -4.18 1.85 5.02
CA ARG A 157 -3.33 1.01 4.15
C ARG A 157 -2.33 0.18 4.94
N ASP A 158 -1.69 0.76 5.95
CA ASP A 158 -0.72 0.02 6.77
C ASP A 158 -1.41 -0.93 7.76
N LEU A 159 -2.63 -0.65 8.20
CA LEU A 159 -3.43 -1.53 9.06
C LEU A 159 -3.93 -2.77 8.30
N THR A 160 -4.47 -2.56 7.10
CA THR A 160 -5.15 -3.60 6.30
C THR A 160 -4.23 -4.27 5.27
N GLY A 161 -3.16 -3.59 4.85
CA GLY A 161 -2.34 -3.98 3.71
C GLY A 161 -2.93 -3.60 2.35
N GLN A 162 -4.06 -2.87 2.32
CA GLN A 162 -4.81 -2.55 1.10
C GLN A 162 -4.96 -1.02 0.92
N ASP A 163 -4.71 -0.50 -0.28
CA ASP A 163 -4.90 0.94 -0.60
C ASP A 163 -6.38 1.26 -0.85
N LEU A 164 -7.19 1.32 0.23
CA LEU A 164 -8.65 1.47 0.15
C LEU A 164 -9.14 2.90 -0.11
N ARG A 165 -8.33 3.91 0.24
CA ARG A 165 -8.63 5.35 0.15
C ARG A 165 -10.05 5.74 0.60
N PRO A 166 -10.47 5.37 1.82
CA PRO A 166 -11.81 5.67 2.35
C PRO A 166 -12.10 7.18 2.47
N THR A 167 -11.08 8.05 2.50
CA THR A 167 -11.31 9.50 2.63
C THR A 167 -11.65 10.22 1.32
N ARG A 168 -11.79 9.49 0.19
CA ARG A 168 -12.09 10.08 -1.14
C ARG A 168 -13.32 11.00 -1.17
N GLU A 169 -14.31 10.75 -0.30
CA GLU A 169 -15.54 11.56 -0.19
C GLU A 169 -15.54 12.52 1.02
N PHE A 170 -14.41 12.65 1.72
CA PHE A 170 -14.32 13.55 2.85
C PHE A 170 -14.21 14.99 2.35
N PRO A 171 -14.68 15.98 3.12
CA PRO A 171 -14.31 17.37 2.88
C PRO A 171 -12.78 17.51 2.81
N VAL A 172 -12.31 18.37 1.90
CA VAL A 172 -10.90 18.71 1.80
C VAL A 172 -10.44 19.34 3.12
N ASP A 173 -9.30 18.89 3.63
CA ASP A 173 -8.73 19.45 4.85
C ASP A 173 -8.34 20.93 4.62
N PRO A 174 -8.72 21.84 5.54
CA PRO A 174 -8.33 23.23 5.42
C PRO A 174 -6.83 23.38 5.70
N ALA A 175 -6.14 24.15 4.85
CA ALA A 175 -4.75 24.50 5.07
C ALA A 175 -4.62 25.70 6.04
N ASN A 176 -3.58 25.69 6.87
CA ASN A 176 -3.21 26.84 7.69
C ASN A 176 -2.58 27.96 6.84
N GLN A 177 -2.17 29.07 7.48
CA GLN A 177 -1.60 30.23 6.77
C GLN A 177 -0.32 29.89 5.98
N GLU A 178 0.41 28.88 6.41
CA GLU A 178 1.62 28.36 5.76
C GLU A 178 1.32 27.34 4.64
N GLY A 179 0.05 26.93 4.48
CA GLY A 179 -0.37 26.02 3.43
C GLY A 179 -0.31 24.53 3.80
N PHE A 180 -0.16 24.19 5.08
CA PHE A 180 -0.20 22.82 5.57
C PHE A 180 -1.60 22.47 6.07
N ASP A 181 -2.11 21.33 5.63
CA ASP A 181 -3.46 20.84 5.94
C ASP A 181 -3.49 19.76 7.02
N ASN A 182 -2.36 19.51 7.68
CA ASN A 182 -2.25 18.54 8.75
C ASN A 182 -2.16 19.17 10.15
N SER A 183 -2.26 20.49 10.31
CA SER A 183 -2.07 21.17 11.61
C SER A 183 -3.30 21.07 12.54
N GLY A 184 -3.08 21.07 13.86
CA GLY A 184 -4.18 20.98 14.84
C GLY A 184 -5.05 22.22 14.93
N GLU A 185 -4.53 23.37 14.53
CA GLU A 185 -5.25 24.65 14.41
C GLU A 185 -6.27 24.64 13.25
N SER A 186 -6.07 23.81 12.23
CA SER A 186 -6.96 23.72 11.06
C SER A 186 -7.86 22.48 11.09
N LEU A 187 -7.39 21.37 11.67
CA LEU A 187 -8.10 20.08 11.68
C LEU A 187 -9.17 19.96 12.77
N THR A 188 -10.31 20.63 12.55
CA THR A 188 -11.51 20.47 13.38
C THR A 188 -12.37 19.26 12.95
N LEU A 189 -13.20 18.75 13.87
CA LEU A 189 -14.16 17.68 13.59
C LEU A 189 -15.58 18.24 13.54
N SER A 190 -16.20 18.22 12.37
CA SER A 190 -17.61 18.60 12.20
C SER A 190 -18.54 17.38 12.35
N PRO A 191 -19.83 17.57 12.68
CA PRO A 191 -20.81 16.48 12.71
C PRO A 191 -20.94 15.75 11.35
N ALA A 192 -20.80 16.48 10.24
CA ALA A 192 -20.85 15.88 8.90
C ALA A 192 -19.63 14.98 8.64
N LEU A 193 -18.44 15.42 9.06
CA LEU A 193 -17.23 14.61 8.95
C LEU A 193 -17.29 13.36 9.85
N MET A 194 -17.90 13.46 11.04
CA MET A 194 -18.10 12.30 11.91
C MET A 194 -18.95 11.20 11.24
N LYS A 195 -19.99 11.58 10.47
CA LYS A 195 -20.78 10.62 9.68
C LYS A 195 -19.94 9.95 8.60
N LYS A 196 -19.05 10.71 7.94
CA LYS A 196 -18.11 10.19 6.94
C LYS A 196 -17.11 9.21 7.55
N TYR A 197 -16.63 9.44 8.77
CA TYR A 197 -15.80 8.45 9.49
C TYR A 197 -16.54 7.14 9.76
N VAL A 198 -17.80 7.18 10.20
CA VAL A 198 -18.60 5.94 10.40
C VAL A 198 -18.79 5.19 9.08
N GLN A 199 -19.05 5.91 7.99
CA GLN A 199 -19.20 5.31 6.66
C GLN A 199 -17.89 4.67 6.18
N ALA A 200 -16.76 5.37 6.34
CA ALA A 200 -15.43 4.86 6.04
C ALA A 200 -15.11 3.61 6.86
N ALA A 201 -15.39 3.62 8.18
CA ALA A 201 -15.16 2.47 9.06
C ALA A 201 -15.97 1.25 8.62
N LYS A 202 -17.21 1.44 8.16
CA LYS A 202 -18.03 0.38 7.56
C LYS A 202 -17.44 -0.15 6.26
N GLU A 203 -17.06 0.74 5.34
CA GLU A 203 -16.40 0.36 4.08
C GLU A 203 -15.14 -0.45 4.36
N ILE A 204 -14.32 -0.07 5.34
CA ILE A 204 -13.12 -0.84 5.72
C ILE A 204 -13.49 -2.21 6.32
N ALA A 205 -14.54 -2.28 7.15
CA ALA A 205 -15.00 -3.54 7.75
C ALA A 205 -15.59 -4.52 6.71
N ASP A 206 -16.16 -4.01 5.62
CA ASP A 206 -16.68 -4.83 4.53
C ASP A 206 -15.58 -5.61 3.81
N HIS A 207 -14.32 -5.17 3.91
CA HIS A 207 -13.15 -5.86 3.35
C HIS A 207 -12.58 -6.96 4.25
N VAL A 208 -13.09 -7.11 5.49
CA VAL A 208 -12.58 -8.10 6.45
C VAL A 208 -12.89 -9.52 5.99
N VAL A 209 -11.88 -10.39 6.07
CA VAL A 209 -12.00 -11.83 5.82
C VAL A 209 -11.50 -12.62 7.02
N LEU A 210 -12.31 -13.57 7.48
CA LEU A 210 -12.00 -14.46 8.60
C LEU A 210 -11.46 -15.80 8.10
N THR A 211 -10.15 -15.91 7.98
CA THR A 211 -9.45 -17.10 7.48
C THR A 211 -9.19 -18.12 8.59
N SER A 212 -8.86 -19.36 8.24
CA SER A 212 -8.51 -20.39 9.23
C SER A 212 -7.32 -20.04 10.14
N ALA A 213 -6.51 -19.04 9.79
CA ALA A 213 -5.36 -18.61 10.56
C ALA A 213 -5.53 -17.27 11.29
N GLY A 214 -6.58 -16.50 10.99
CA GLY A 214 -6.75 -15.17 11.57
C GLY A 214 -7.50 -14.19 10.67
N LEU A 215 -7.39 -12.92 11.03
CA LEU A 215 -8.08 -11.80 10.40
C LEU A 215 -7.22 -11.22 9.27
N GLU A 216 -7.78 -11.16 8.06
CA GLU A 216 -7.16 -10.56 6.86
C GLU A 216 -8.10 -9.50 6.24
N PHE A 217 -7.59 -8.74 5.27
CA PHE A 217 -8.37 -7.77 4.49
C PHE A 217 -8.20 -7.99 2.99
N ALA A 218 -9.31 -8.07 2.26
CA ALA A 218 -9.35 -8.17 0.82
C ALA A 218 -9.20 -6.81 0.14
N SER A 219 -8.77 -6.78 -1.12
CA SER A 219 -8.70 -5.56 -1.93
C SER A 219 -10.07 -5.07 -2.43
N HIS A 220 -11.13 -5.84 -2.20
CA HIS A 220 -12.52 -5.52 -2.52
C HIS A 220 -13.42 -5.90 -1.34
N PRO A 221 -14.63 -5.32 -1.23
CA PRO A 221 -15.62 -5.77 -0.24
C PRO A 221 -15.92 -7.27 -0.39
N VAL A 222 -16.13 -7.95 0.75
CA VAL A 222 -16.42 -9.38 0.83
C VAL A 222 -17.77 -9.58 1.52
N LEU A 223 -18.82 -9.11 0.86
CA LEU A 223 -20.18 -9.08 1.41
C LEU A 223 -21.02 -10.23 0.84
N ALA A 224 -20.98 -10.40 -0.48
CA ALA A 224 -21.72 -11.46 -1.15
C ALA A 224 -20.92 -12.76 -1.20
N GLU A 225 -21.64 -13.85 -1.42
CA GLU A 225 -21.04 -15.16 -1.64
C GLU A 225 -20.05 -15.17 -2.80
N THR A 226 -20.37 -14.47 -3.89
CA THR A 226 -19.49 -14.32 -5.06
C THR A 226 -18.18 -13.60 -4.74
N ASP A 227 -18.20 -12.67 -3.78
CA ASP A 227 -16.99 -11.96 -3.37
C ASP A 227 -16.07 -12.89 -2.58
N ARG A 228 -16.64 -13.75 -1.72
CA ARG A 228 -15.90 -14.77 -0.96
C ARG A 228 -15.28 -15.80 -1.88
N ASP A 229 -16.04 -16.26 -2.88
CA ASP A 229 -15.57 -17.16 -3.91
C ASP A 229 -14.39 -16.53 -4.67
N LYS A 230 -14.57 -15.30 -5.17
CA LYS A 230 -13.50 -14.56 -5.86
C LYS A 230 -12.24 -14.42 -5.01
N TYR A 231 -12.38 -14.03 -3.74
CA TYR A 231 -11.25 -13.89 -2.81
C TYR A 231 -10.45 -15.19 -2.69
N CYS A 232 -11.13 -16.31 -2.45
CA CYS A 232 -10.47 -17.59 -2.19
C CYS A 232 -9.92 -18.23 -3.47
N ILE A 233 -10.70 -18.23 -4.55
CA ILE A 233 -10.34 -18.83 -5.83
C ILE A 233 -9.12 -18.15 -6.42
N LEU A 234 -9.06 -16.81 -6.43
CA LEU A 234 -7.91 -16.09 -6.97
C LEU A 234 -6.62 -16.43 -6.22
N ARG A 235 -6.66 -16.58 -4.89
CA ARG A 235 -5.49 -16.98 -4.09
C ARG A 235 -4.99 -18.39 -4.46
N ILE A 236 -5.90 -19.35 -4.62
CA ILE A 236 -5.55 -20.73 -5.03
C ILE A 236 -4.98 -20.74 -6.46
N VAL A 237 -5.62 -20.05 -7.39
CA VAL A 237 -5.20 -20.00 -8.80
C VAL A 237 -3.87 -19.27 -8.95
N ASP A 238 -3.65 -18.17 -8.21
CA ASP A 238 -2.36 -17.48 -8.18
C ASP A 238 -1.26 -18.36 -7.57
N PHE A 239 -1.58 -19.15 -6.55
CA PHE A 239 -0.65 -20.14 -6.02
C PHE A 239 -0.28 -21.17 -7.08
N TYR A 240 -1.25 -21.72 -7.82
CA TYR A 240 -1.02 -22.68 -8.90
C TYR A 240 -0.15 -22.10 -10.02
N LYS A 241 -0.50 -20.91 -10.52
CA LYS A 241 0.22 -20.24 -11.63
C LYS A 241 1.69 -19.93 -11.31
N LYS A 242 2.04 -19.78 -10.02
CA LYS A 242 3.41 -19.54 -9.56
C LYS A 242 4.27 -20.81 -9.49
N GLN A 243 3.69 -22.01 -9.63
CA GLN A 243 4.45 -23.25 -9.50
C GLN A 243 5.21 -23.58 -10.79
N PRO A 244 6.46 -24.07 -10.68
CA PRO A 244 7.27 -24.43 -11.84
C PRO A 244 6.81 -25.78 -12.39
N THR A 245 5.80 -25.79 -13.26
CA THR A 245 5.21 -27.00 -13.85
C THR A 245 5.65 -27.26 -15.30
N ASP A 246 6.45 -26.38 -15.91
CA ASP A 246 6.95 -26.55 -17.27
C ASP A 246 8.10 -27.58 -17.33
N TYR A 247 7.88 -28.72 -17.99
CA TYR A 247 8.91 -29.76 -18.18
C TYR A 247 10.19 -29.27 -18.87
N ALA A 248 10.09 -28.29 -19.79
CA ALA A 248 11.25 -27.79 -20.52
C ALA A 248 12.27 -27.14 -19.57
N ASP A 249 11.80 -26.47 -18.51
CA ASP A 249 12.67 -25.87 -17.50
C ASP A 249 13.43 -26.94 -16.70
N TYR A 250 12.79 -28.06 -16.39
CA TYR A 250 13.45 -29.20 -15.73
C TYR A 250 14.47 -29.88 -16.65
N PHE A 251 14.12 -30.13 -17.91
CA PHE A 251 15.06 -30.72 -18.87
C PHE A 251 16.28 -29.82 -19.10
N ARG A 252 16.06 -28.51 -19.25
CA ARG A 252 17.15 -27.53 -19.42
C ARG A 252 18.05 -27.47 -18.19
N THR A 253 17.47 -27.47 -16.99
CA THR A 253 18.23 -27.45 -15.73
C THR A 253 19.04 -28.73 -15.54
N ALA A 254 18.44 -29.89 -15.85
CA ALA A 254 19.15 -31.17 -15.88
C ALA A 254 20.31 -31.13 -16.89
N TRP A 255 20.11 -30.54 -18.07
CA TRP A 255 21.15 -30.46 -19.11
C TRP A 255 22.31 -29.57 -18.66
N ARG A 256 22.02 -28.43 -18.02
CA ARG A 256 23.04 -27.59 -17.38
C ARG A 256 23.84 -28.37 -16.34
N TYR A 257 23.19 -29.23 -15.55
CA TYR A 257 23.87 -30.09 -14.59
C TYR A 257 24.79 -31.13 -15.27
N ARG A 258 24.33 -31.78 -16.36
CA ARG A 258 25.14 -32.71 -17.17
C ARG A 258 26.41 -32.05 -17.68
N HIS A 259 26.31 -30.80 -18.13
CA HIS A 259 27.41 -30.04 -18.75
C HIS A 259 28.05 -28.99 -17.84
N ARG A 260 27.84 -29.06 -16.52
CA ARG A 260 28.28 -28.06 -15.55
C ARG A 260 29.78 -27.71 -15.62
N VAL A 261 30.62 -28.68 -15.96
CA VAL A 261 32.07 -28.46 -16.14
C VAL A 261 32.35 -27.60 -17.37
N ALA A 262 31.71 -27.91 -18.50
CA ALA A 262 31.84 -27.14 -19.74
C ALA A 262 31.24 -25.73 -19.63
N LEU A 263 30.22 -25.56 -18.78
CA LEU A 263 29.59 -24.28 -18.47
C LEU A 263 30.35 -23.45 -17.41
N GLY A 264 31.51 -23.92 -16.94
CA GLY A 264 32.34 -23.19 -15.97
C GLY A 264 31.83 -23.22 -14.52
N VAL A 265 30.91 -24.13 -14.20
CA VAL A 265 30.32 -24.30 -12.86
C VAL A 265 30.49 -25.74 -12.33
N PRO A 266 31.73 -26.27 -12.23
CA PRO A 266 31.99 -27.69 -11.95
C PRO A 266 31.43 -28.18 -10.60
N ASN A 267 31.33 -27.28 -9.62
CA ASN A 267 30.84 -27.57 -8.27
C ASN A 267 29.32 -27.41 -8.12
N ALA A 268 28.60 -27.05 -9.19
CA ALA A 268 27.15 -26.93 -9.13
C ALA A 268 26.50 -28.29 -8.88
N THR A 269 25.57 -28.34 -7.93
CA THR A 269 24.71 -29.49 -7.65
C THR A 269 23.33 -29.30 -8.28
N LEU A 270 22.54 -30.38 -8.42
CA LEU A 270 21.14 -30.29 -8.85
C LEU A 270 20.35 -29.30 -7.97
N GLN A 271 20.60 -29.30 -6.66
CA GLN A 271 19.96 -28.38 -5.71
C GLN A 271 20.27 -26.91 -6.03
N THR A 272 21.55 -26.59 -6.27
CA THR A 272 21.97 -25.21 -6.56
C THR A 272 21.39 -24.72 -7.89
N LEU A 273 21.41 -25.56 -8.93
CA LEU A 273 20.88 -25.22 -10.23
C LEU A 273 19.35 -25.13 -10.24
N ALA A 274 18.65 -25.98 -9.47
CA ALA A 274 17.21 -25.88 -9.31
C ALA A 274 16.80 -24.53 -8.69
N THR A 275 17.56 -24.07 -7.70
CA THR A 275 17.32 -22.77 -7.03
C THR A 275 17.56 -21.62 -8.00
N GLU A 276 18.65 -21.66 -8.77
CA GLU A 276 18.97 -20.66 -9.80
C GLU A 276 17.89 -20.59 -10.89
N ALA A 277 17.44 -21.75 -11.38
CA ALA A 277 16.41 -21.87 -12.41
C ALA A 277 14.97 -21.71 -11.88
N LYS A 278 14.79 -21.57 -10.55
CA LYS A 278 13.48 -21.49 -9.88
C LYS A 278 12.56 -22.69 -10.14
N VAL A 279 13.13 -23.88 -10.28
CA VAL A 279 12.40 -25.16 -10.43
C VAL A 279 12.42 -25.98 -9.14
N SER A 280 11.56 -26.99 -9.00
CA SER A 280 11.56 -27.85 -7.81
C SER A 280 12.79 -28.76 -7.77
N PRO A 281 13.64 -28.70 -6.72
CA PRO A 281 14.80 -29.58 -6.62
C PRO A 281 14.43 -31.06 -6.52
N ARG A 282 13.37 -31.37 -5.77
CA ARG A 282 12.82 -32.72 -5.63
C ARG A 282 12.38 -33.29 -6.98
N TYR A 283 11.63 -32.51 -7.75
CA TYR A 283 11.17 -32.97 -9.04
C TYR A 283 12.32 -33.05 -10.06
N LEU A 284 13.27 -32.11 -10.01
CA LEU A 284 14.46 -32.14 -10.85
C LEU A 284 15.28 -33.41 -10.62
N GLU A 285 15.44 -33.85 -9.37
CA GLU A 285 16.14 -35.11 -9.05
C GLU A 285 15.43 -36.32 -9.67
N LEU A 286 14.10 -36.36 -9.60
CA LEU A 286 13.29 -37.41 -10.23
C LEU A 286 13.42 -37.40 -11.76
N VAL A 287 13.37 -36.22 -12.37
CA VAL A 287 13.55 -36.03 -13.82
C VAL A 287 14.97 -36.44 -14.23
N TRP A 288 15.99 -35.98 -13.51
CA TRP A 288 17.39 -36.35 -13.75
C TRP A 288 17.57 -37.87 -13.70
N LYS A 289 17.11 -38.52 -12.63
CA LYS A 289 17.16 -39.98 -12.48
C LYS A 289 16.48 -40.67 -13.67
N THR A 290 15.29 -40.20 -14.06
CA THR A 290 14.56 -40.75 -15.20
C THR A 290 15.34 -40.63 -16.52
N LEU A 291 16.02 -39.50 -16.74
CA LEU A 291 16.78 -39.24 -17.97
C LEU A 291 18.12 -39.98 -18.03
N THR A 292 18.73 -40.30 -16.89
CA THR A 292 20.08 -40.91 -16.83
C THR A 292 20.09 -42.39 -16.47
N THR A 293 18.96 -42.96 -16.05
CA THR A 293 18.89 -44.41 -15.75
C THR A 293 19.08 -45.21 -17.03
N THR A 294 20.08 -46.08 -17.04
CA THR A 294 20.41 -46.97 -18.17
C THR A 294 19.84 -48.36 -17.93
N GLY A 295 19.30 -49.02 -18.96
CA GLY A 295 18.85 -50.42 -18.87
C GLY A 295 17.44 -50.64 -19.44
N GLU A 296 16.67 -49.58 -19.61
CA GLU A 296 15.36 -49.59 -20.27
C GLU A 296 15.53 -49.94 -21.76
N LYS A 297 14.86 -51.01 -22.18
CA LYS A 297 14.95 -51.54 -23.55
C LYS A 297 13.70 -51.25 -24.38
N VAL A 298 12.62 -50.80 -23.76
CA VAL A 298 11.30 -50.65 -24.38
C VAL A 298 10.52 -49.47 -23.78
N GLY A 299 9.53 -48.97 -24.49
CA GLY A 299 8.59 -47.97 -23.99
C GLY A 299 9.02 -46.50 -24.18
N PRO A 300 8.18 -45.55 -23.72
CA PRO A 300 8.38 -44.12 -23.93
C PRO A 300 9.61 -43.55 -23.23
N LEU A 301 10.12 -44.21 -22.18
CA LEU A 301 11.36 -43.82 -21.52
C LEU A 301 12.55 -43.86 -22.49
N VAL A 302 12.63 -44.88 -23.35
CA VAL A 302 13.70 -44.98 -24.36
C VAL A 302 13.61 -43.83 -25.36
N GLY A 303 12.39 -43.48 -25.81
CA GLY A 303 12.16 -42.34 -26.70
C GLY A 303 12.61 -41.02 -26.08
N LEU A 304 12.24 -40.77 -24.82
CA LEU A 304 12.63 -39.56 -24.09
C LEU A 304 14.15 -39.50 -23.85
N GLN A 305 14.75 -40.61 -23.43
CA GLN A 305 16.19 -40.72 -23.19
C GLN A 305 17.01 -40.57 -24.48
N SER A 306 16.49 -41.05 -25.62
CA SER A 306 17.10 -40.84 -26.93
C SER A 306 17.13 -39.35 -27.29
N GLN A 307 16.01 -38.64 -27.14
CA GLN A 307 15.95 -37.19 -27.36
C GLN A 307 16.91 -36.44 -26.42
N TRP A 308 16.96 -36.84 -25.15
CA TRP A 308 17.88 -36.30 -24.16
C TRP A 308 19.36 -36.52 -24.52
N ASN A 309 19.71 -37.71 -25.01
CA ASN A 309 21.07 -38.05 -25.41
C ASN A 309 21.49 -37.34 -26.69
N ALA A 310 20.54 -36.99 -27.56
CA ALA A 310 20.75 -36.23 -28.78
C ALA A 310 20.90 -34.70 -28.55
N LEU A 311 20.66 -34.20 -27.33
CA LEU A 311 20.86 -32.78 -27.02
C LEU A 311 22.32 -32.37 -27.23
N PRO A 312 22.59 -31.25 -27.92
CA PRO A 312 23.94 -30.79 -28.17
C PRO A 312 24.65 -30.39 -26.88
N ALA A 313 25.96 -30.59 -26.82
CA ALA A 313 26.81 -30.04 -25.76
C ALA A 313 26.91 -28.51 -25.90
N PRO A 314 27.09 -27.74 -24.80
CA PRO A 314 27.25 -26.29 -24.89
C PRO A 314 28.54 -25.93 -25.64
N ASP A 315 28.45 -24.91 -26.50
CA ASP A 315 29.61 -24.23 -27.08
C ASP A 315 29.76 -22.83 -26.44
N LYS A 316 30.94 -22.20 -26.57
CA LYS A 316 31.22 -20.87 -25.97
C LYS A 316 30.40 -19.73 -26.57
N ALA A 317 29.83 -19.89 -27.75
CA ALA A 317 29.03 -18.88 -28.44
C ALA A 317 27.51 -19.00 -28.15
N HIS A 318 27.04 -20.19 -27.76
CA HIS A 318 25.63 -20.54 -27.60
C HIS A 318 25.39 -21.31 -26.29
N PRO A 319 25.39 -20.62 -25.13
CA PRO A 319 25.15 -21.27 -23.84
C PRO A 319 23.74 -21.90 -23.68
N GLU A 320 22.78 -21.52 -24.54
CA GLU A 320 21.38 -21.97 -24.52
C GLU A 320 21.02 -22.91 -25.69
N VAL A 321 22.01 -23.56 -26.29
CA VAL A 321 21.84 -24.41 -27.49
C VAL A 321 20.82 -25.56 -27.30
N ALA A 322 20.60 -26.02 -26.07
CA ALA A 322 19.64 -27.09 -25.78
C ALA A 322 18.17 -26.64 -25.66
N ARG A 323 17.88 -25.33 -25.66
CA ARG A 323 16.53 -24.80 -25.40
C ARG A 323 15.46 -25.40 -26.33
N ALA A 324 15.70 -25.36 -27.63
CA ALA A 324 14.75 -25.90 -28.63
C ALA A 324 14.53 -27.41 -28.47
N GLY A 325 15.59 -28.17 -28.12
CA GLY A 325 15.48 -29.60 -27.85
C GLY A 325 14.67 -29.90 -26.59
N CYS A 326 14.88 -29.15 -25.51
CA CYS A 326 14.08 -29.27 -24.29
C CYS A 326 12.60 -28.92 -24.51
N ASP A 327 12.32 -27.89 -25.32
CA ASP A 327 10.96 -27.54 -25.72
C ASP A 327 10.29 -28.66 -26.53
N ALA A 328 11.03 -29.29 -27.45
CA ALA A 328 10.55 -30.43 -28.22
C ALA A 328 10.24 -31.65 -27.33
N MET A 329 11.14 -31.96 -26.39
CA MET A 329 10.93 -33.03 -25.40
C MET A 329 9.66 -32.80 -24.57
N ARG A 330 9.44 -31.57 -24.07
CA ARG A 330 8.21 -31.22 -23.34
C ARG A 330 6.97 -31.48 -24.20
N ASN A 331 6.96 -30.96 -25.43
CA ASN A 331 5.83 -31.08 -26.33
C ASN A 331 5.52 -32.55 -26.66
N TRP A 332 6.57 -33.37 -26.82
CA TRP A 332 6.45 -34.80 -27.02
C TRP A 332 5.83 -35.51 -25.80
N VAL A 333 6.32 -35.23 -24.58
CA VAL A 333 5.75 -35.78 -23.34
C VAL A 333 4.27 -35.41 -23.19
N LEU A 334 3.92 -34.13 -23.34
CA LEU A 334 2.54 -33.66 -23.24
C LEU A 334 1.64 -34.28 -24.32
N GLY A 335 2.15 -34.37 -25.55
CA GLY A 335 1.44 -34.98 -26.67
C GLY A 335 1.17 -36.47 -26.46
N LEU A 336 2.13 -37.19 -25.87
CA LEU A 336 1.97 -38.61 -25.54
C LEU A 336 0.98 -38.80 -24.39
N ARG A 337 1.16 -38.07 -23.28
CA ARG A 337 0.29 -38.15 -22.10
C ARG A 337 -1.18 -37.87 -22.44
N LYS A 338 -1.45 -36.90 -23.31
CA LYS A 338 -2.81 -36.60 -23.78
C LYS A 338 -3.50 -37.79 -24.49
N LYS A 339 -2.74 -38.65 -25.18
CA LYS A 339 -3.31 -39.79 -25.95
C LYS A 339 -3.60 -41.02 -25.09
N VAL A 340 -2.98 -41.12 -23.92
CA VAL A 340 -2.98 -42.32 -23.08
C VAL A 340 -3.57 -42.08 -21.69
N ALA A 341 -4.01 -40.85 -21.40
CA ALA A 341 -4.73 -40.54 -20.18
C ALA A 341 -6.00 -41.39 -20.08
N TRP A 342 -6.39 -41.71 -18.84
CA TRP A 342 -7.64 -42.42 -18.58
C TRP A 342 -8.85 -41.62 -19.03
N HIS A 343 -9.84 -42.30 -19.56
CA HIS A 343 -11.16 -41.74 -19.84
C HIS A 343 -12.22 -42.52 -19.07
N PHE A 344 -13.13 -41.80 -18.43
CA PHE A 344 -14.20 -42.38 -17.63
C PHE A 344 -15.56 -41.99 -18.22
N ASP A 345 -16.39 -42.98 -18.50
CA ASP A 345 -17.77 -42.78 -18.93
C ASP A 345 -18.65 -42.25 -17.78
N ASN A 346 -19.75 -41.56 -18.13
CA ASN A 346 -20.70 -41.11 -17.12
C ASN A 346 -21.47 -42.30 -16.54
N LEU A 347 -21.55 -42.35 -15.21
CA LEU A 347 -22.42 -43.31 -14.51
C LEU A 347 -23.90 -42.99 -14.76
N GLN A 348 -24.73 -44.03 -14.70
CA GLN A 348 -26.15 -43.97 -15.04
C GLN A 348 -26.97 -44.72 -13.99
N VAL A 349 -28.16 -44.22 -13.70
CA VAL A 349 -29.25 -45.01 -13.10
C VAL A 349 -30.39 -44.99 -14.11
N PRO A 350 -30.90 -46.15 -14.58
CA PRO A 350 -31.80 -46.23 -15.73
C PRO A 350 -33.07 -45.36 -15.67
N ARG A 351 -33.56 -45.05 -14.47
CA ARG A 351 -34.79 -44.28 -14.27
C ARG A 351 -34.61 -43.20 -13.21
N GLY A 352 -35.02 -41.98 -13.53
CA GLY A 352 -35.21 -40.91 -12.54
C GLY A 352 -33.94 -40.26 -11.97
N PHE A 353 -32.77 -40.46 -12.59
CA PHE A 353 -31.53 -39.75 -12.25
C PHE A 353 -30.91 -39.15 -13.50
N SER A 354 -30.35 -37.95 -13.37
CA SER A 354 -29.58 -37.32 -14.44
C SER A 354 -28.16 -37.87 -14.48
N THR A 355 -27.65 -38.09 -15.69
CA THR A 355 -26.25 -38.48 -15.94
C THR A 355 -25.25 -37.38 -15.58
N GLY A 356 -25.76 -36.15 -15.42
CA GLY A 356 -25.03 -35.00 -14.87
C GLY A 356 -25.29 -34.75 -13.39
N GLY A 357 -25.97 -35.67 -12.67
CA GLY A 357 -26.17 -35.53 -11.23
C GLY A 357 -24.85 -35.38 -10.48
N GLN A 358 -24.81 -34.53 -9.46
CA GLN A 358 -23.56 -34.11 -8.79
C GLN A 358 -22.77 -35.31 -8.22
N CYS A 359 -23.47 -36.36 -7.77
CA CYS A 359 -22.83 -37.60 -7.27
C CYS A 359 -21.93 -38.24 -8.34
N PHE A 360 -22.39 -38.27 -9.59
CA PHE A 360 -21.69 -38.93 -10.70
C PHE A 360 -20.59 -38.03 -11.29
N VAL A 361 -20.82 -36.73 -11.36
CA VAL A 361 -19.80 -35.75 -11.80
C VAL A 361 -18.61 -35.76 -10.84
N LEU A 362 -18.84 -35.66 -9.53
CA LEU A 362 -17.76 -35.66 -8.55
C LEU A 362 -17.05 -37.02 -8.44
N TRP A 363 -17.75 -38.14 -8.67
CA TRP A 363 -17.08 -39.43 -8.81
C TRP A 363 -16.10 -39.40 -9.99
N LYS A 364 -16.57 -38.96 -11.17
CA LYS A 364 -15.75 -38.86 -12.38
C LYS A 364 -14.53 -37.97 -12.18
N ASP A 365 -14.70 -36.81 -11.54
CA ASP A 365 -13.59 -35.90 -11.22
C ASP A 365 -12.55 -36.56 -10.30
N ARG A 366 -13.00 -37.36 -9.31
CA ARG A 366 -12.09 -38.13 -8.44
C ARG A 366 -11.32 -39.19 -9.20
N GLU A 367 -11.96 -39.88 -10.14
CA GLU A 367 -11.28 -40.86 -11.00
C GLU A 367 -10.20 -40.19 -11.86
N TYR A 368 -10.50 -39.04 -12.49
CA TYR A 368 -9.47 -38.29 -13.22
C TYR A 368 -8.32 -37.86 -12.30
N ALA A 369 -8.61 -37.32 -11.11
CA ALA A 369 -7.60 -36.86 -10.17
C ALA A 369 -6.71 -37.98 -9.63
N SER A 370 -7.27 -39.17 -9.36
CA SER A 370 -6.52 -40.33 -8.87
C SER A 370 -5.67 -41.01 -9.95
N HIS A 371 -5.99 -40.79 -11.24
CA HIS A 371 -5.31 -41.41 -12.37
C HIS A 371 -4.40 -40.47 -13.17
N ARG A 372 -4.17 -39.22 -12.71
CA ARG A 372 -3.28 -38.23 -13.38
C ARG A 372 -1.87 -38.76 -13.68
N ARG A 373 -1.38 -39.66 -12.83
CA ARG A 373 -0.05 -40.30 -12.90
C ARG A 373 -0.08 -41.71 -13.50
N GLN A 374 -1.21 -42.14 -14.05
CA GLN A 374 -1.40 -43.44 -14.67
C GLN A 374 -1.74 -43.29 -16.17
N PHE A 375 -1.82 -44.39 -16.89
CA PHE A 375 -2.25 -44.41 -18.30
C PHE A 375 -3.22 -45.57 -18.51
N ASP A 376 -4.09 -45.46 -19.52
CA ASP A 376 -4.99 -46.53 -19.93
C ASP A 376 -4.30 -47.42 -20.98
N PRO A 377 -3.99 -48.69 -20.67
CA PRO A 377 -3.36 -49.61 -21.61
C PRO A 377 -4.17 -49.87 -22.88
N LYS A 378 -5.50 -49.65 -22.86
CA LYS A 378 -6.37 -49.81 -24.04
C LYS A 378 -6.06 -48.79 -25.15
N ASN A 379 -5.42 -47.68 -24.80
CA ASN A 379 -5.00 -46.65 -25.75
C ASN A 379 -3.66 -46.97 -26.44
N LEU A 380 -3.03 -48.11 -26.13
CA LEU A 380 -1.81 -48.58 -26.79
C LEU A 380 -2.13 -49.42 -28.04
N GLN A 381 -1.23 -49.39 -29.03
CA GLN A 381 -1.42 -50.04 -30.34
C GLN A 381 -0.77 -51.43 -30.35
N ILE A 382 -1.54 -52.52 -30.32
CA ILE A 382 -0.99 -53.88 -30.30
C ILE A 382 -0.49 -54.27 -31.69
N GLY A 383 0.81 -54.57 -31.82
CA GLY A 383 1.40 -55.02 -33.10
C GLY A 383 1.29 -53.99 -34.23
N GLY A 384 1.18 -52.69 -33.90
CA GLY A 384 1.02 -51.62 -34.89
C GLY A 384 -0.40 -51.48 -35.43
N THR A 385 -1.35 -52.26 -34.88
CA THR A 385 -2.78 -52.09 -35.16
C THR A 385 -3.26 -50.87 -34.38
N PRO A 386 -3.73 -49.80 -35.04
CA PRO A 386 -4.16 -48.62 -34.32
C PRO A 386 -5.38 -48.93 -33.45
N PRO A 387 -5.45 -48.41 -32.21
CA PRO A 387 -6.62 -48.54 -31.37
C PRO A 387 -7.78 -47.86 -32.09
N THR A 388 -8.88 -48.57 -32.19
CA THR A 388 -10.16 -48.00 -32.59
C THR A 388 -10.81 -47.43 -31.35
N ARG A 389 -10.86 -46.10 -31.28
CA ARG A 389 -11.64 -45.41 -30.25
C ARG A 389 -13.03 -45.16 -30.78
N VAL A 390 -14.04 -45.54 -30.01
CA VAL A 390 -15.42 -45.17 -30.27
C VAL A 390 -15.63 -43.80 -29.66
N VAL A 391 -15.68 -42.77 -30.51
CA VAL A 391 -15.94 -41.41 -30.06
C VAL A 391 -17.45 -41.15 -30.16
N PRO A 392 -18.12 -40.79 -29.06
CA PRO A 392 -19.49 -40.32 -29.11
C PRO A 392 -19.56 -39.02 -29.94
N THR A 393 -20.34 -38.96 -31.01
CA THR A 393 -20.62 -37.66 -31.65
C THR A 393 -21.48 -36.81 -30.72
N ARG A 394 -21.11 -35.53 -30.51
CA ARG A 394 -21.93 -34.57 -29.75
C ARG A 394 -23.35 -34.46 -30.35
N ARG A 395 -24.38 -34.58 -29.50
CA ARG A 395 -25.76 -34.22 -29.83
C ARG A 395 -26.49 -33.65 -28.60
N ASN A 396 -27.30 -32.62 -28.81
CA ASN A 396 -28.26 -32.10 -27.82
C ASN A 396 -29.45 -33.07 -27.71
N GLY A 397 -29.75 -33.58 -26.50
CA GLY A 397 -31.02 -34.25 -26.17
C GLY A 397 -31.07 -35.80 -26.19
N ASN A 398 -32.22 -36.35 -25.77
CA ASN A 398 -32.48 -37.76 -25.39
C ASN A 398 -32.64 -38.78 -26.55
N GLN A 399 -31.68 -38.90 -27.48
CA GLN A 399 -31.64 -40.05 -28.43
C GLN A 399 -30.30 -40.79 -28.39
N LYS A 400 -30.32 -42.12 -28.62
CA LYS A 400 -29.14 -43.01 -28.58
C LYS A 400 -28.01 -42.50 -29.48
N LYS A 401 -26.77 -42.52 -28.94
CA LYS A 401 -25.50 -42.10 -29.58
C LYS A 401 -25.31 -42.81 -30.93
N ALA A 402 -24.98 -42.04 -31.97
CA ALA A 402 -24.23 -42.60 -33.10
C ALA A 402 -22.77 -42.68 -32.67
N GLU A 403 -22.24 -43.89 -32.66
CA GLU A 403 -20.84 -44.18 -32.34
C GLU A 403 -20.00 -44.00 -33.60
N VAL A 404 -19.08 -43.03 -33.59
CA VAL A 404 -18.08 -42.92 -34.66
C VAL A 404 -16.82 -43.62 -34.19
N THR A 405 -16.55 -44.75 -34.82
CA THR A 405 -15.28 -45.45 -34.66
C THR A 405 -14.20 -44.64 -35.38
N ILE A 406 -13.32 -43.99 -34.62
CA ILE A 406 -12.12 -43.33 -35.13
C ILE A 406 -10.96 -44.30 -34.97
N THR A 407 -10.37 -44.71 -36.10
CA THR A 407 -9.09 -45.41 -36.10
C THR A 407 -7.99 -44.36 -36.07
N ASP A 408 -7.22 -44.32 -34.98
CA ASP A 408 -6.09 -43.39 -34.90
C ASP A 408 -5.00 -43.78 -35.91
N ALA A 409 -4.13 -42.86 -36.30
CA ALA A 409 -2.98 -43.20 -37.14
C ALA A 409 -2.00 -44.11 -36.37
N VAL A 410 -1.28 -44.99 -37.09
CA VAL A 410 -0.19 -45.78 -36.50
C VAL A 410 0.83 -44.82 -35.90
N ASN A 411 1.09 -44.97 -34.60
CA ASN A 411 2.03 -44.15 -33.86
C ASN A 411 3.04 -45.07 -33.16
N SER A 412 4.28 -45.02 -33.63
CA SER A 412 5.38 -45.83 -33.07
C SER A 412 5.59 -45.59 -31.58
N ASP A 413 5.28 -44.39 -31.07
CA ASP A 413 5.41 -44.04 -29.65
C ASP A 413 4.35 -44.72 -28.76
N LEU A 414 3.34 -45.36 -29.36
CA LEU A 414 2.24 -46.07 -28.68
C LEU A 414 2.27 -47.58 -28.92
N TYR A 415 3.32 -48.11 -29.58
CA TYR A 415 3.40 -49.50 -30.01
C TYR A 415 3.59 -50.47 -28.83
N LEU A 416 2.61 -51.35 -28.60
CA LEU A 416 2.71 -52.46 -27.67
C LEU A 416 3.14 -53.74 -28.42
N PRO A 417 4.22 -54.43 -28.00
CA PRO A 417 4.66 -55.67 -28.64
C PRO A 417 3.56 -56.75 -28.73
N GLN A 418 3.52 -57.47 -29.85
CA GLN A 418 2.50 -58.50 -30.08
C GLN A 418 2.75 -59.75 -29.21
N GLU A 419 4.01 -60.09 -28.93
CA GLU A 419 4.40 -61.20 -28.06
C GLU A 419 4.22 -60.86 -26.58
N GLU A 420 3.61 -61.77 -25.82
CA GLU A 420 3.27 -61.57 -24.41
C GLU A 420 4.49 -61.28 -23.52
N GLY A 421 5.64 -61.91 -23.81
CA GLY A 421 6.91 -61.66 -23.12
C GLY A 421 7.46 -60.23 -23.29
N GLY A 422 7.08 -59.53 -24.37
CA GLY A 422 7.47 -58.14 -24.62
C GLY A 422 6.48 -57.10 -24.05
N ARG A 423 5.24 -57.50 -23.73
CA ARG A 423 4.19 -56.59 -23.23
C ARG A 423 4.44 -56.12 -21.80
N THR A 424 4.75 -57.05 -20.89
CA THR A 424 4.92 -56.74 -19.46
C THR A 424 6.03 -55.71 -19.20
N PRO A 425 7.24 -55.84 -19.81
CA PRO A 425 8.27 -54.81 -19.67
C PRO A 425 7.87 -53.45 -20.24
N TYR A 426 7.12 -53.42 -21.36
CA TYR A 426 6.64 -52.18 -21.97
C TYR A 426 5.63 -51.45 -21.07
N LEU A 427 4.63 -52.17 -20.56
CA LEU A 427 3.63 -51.61 -19.64
C LEU A 427 4.29 -51.05 -18.39
N LYS A 428 5.28 -51.76 -17.82
CA LYS A 428 6.06 -51.27 -16.68
C LYS A 428 6.83 -49.99 -16.99
N ALA A 429 7.46 -49.90 -18.16
CA ALA A 429 8.17 -48.70 -18.59
C ALA A 429 7.22 -47.50 -18.78
N PHE A 430 6.01 -47.77 -19.29
CA PHE A 430 4.98 -46.74 -19.49
C PHE A 430 4.37 -46.27 -18.16
N ASP A 431 4.19 -47.18 -17.20
CA ASP A 431 3.76 -46.86 -15.84
C ASP A 431 4.79 -45.95 -15.15
N GLN A 432 6.07 -46.33 -15.22
CA GLN A 432 7.16 -45.50 -14.69
C GLN A 432 7.20 -44.11 -15.36
N PHE A 433 7.06 -44.04 -16.68
CA PHE A 433 6.97 -42.77 -17.41
C PHE A 433 5.81 -41.90 -16.91
N SER A 434 4.61 -42.47 -16.85
CA SER A 434 3.39 -41.76 -16.43
C SER A 434 3.43 -41.33 -14.97
N SER A 435 4.12 -42.10 -14.12
CA SER A 435 4.33 -41.78 -12.71
C SER A 435 5.21 -40.53 -12.52
N VAL A 436 6.13 -40.26 -13.46
CA VAL A 436 7.02 -39.09 -13.41
C VAL A 436 6.39 -37.90 -14.11
N PHE A 437 5.70 -38.14 -15.23
CA PHE A 437 5.11 -37.11 -16.08
C PHE A 437 3.57 -37.21 -16.06
N PRO A 438 2.88 -36.56 -15.10
CA PRO A 438 1.43 -36.56 -15.06
C PRO A 438 0.81 -35.93 -16.33
N ASP A 439 -0.44 -36.25 -16.64
CA ASP A 439 -1.18 -35.58 -17.73
C ASP A 439 -1.49 -34.10 -17.40
N ALA A 440 -1.67 -33.79 -16.10
CA ALA A 440 -1.77 -32.44 -15.56
C ALA A 440 -1.24 -32.41 -14.12
N PHE A 441 -0.54 -31.32 -13.74
CA PHE A 441 -0.11 -31.13 -12.34
C PHE A 441 -1.26 -30.65 -11.45
N TYR A 442 -2.14 -29.84 -12.01
CA TYR A 442 -3.37 -29.37 -11.38
C TYR A 442 -4.39 -28.95 -12.45
N ILE A 443 -5.66 -28.82 -12.07
CA ILE A 443 -6.70 -28.23 -12.92
C ILE A 443 -7.22 -26.94 -12.27
N ALA A 444 -6.93 -25.80 -12.90
CA ALA A 444 -7.36 -24.49 -12.43
C ALA A 444 -8.68 -24.01 -13.05
N GLU A 445 -9.14 -24.65 -14.13
CA GLU A 445 -10.29 -24.22 -14.93
C GLU A 445 -11.01 -25.43 -15.51
N ARG A 446 -12.35 -25.47 -15.41
CA ARG A 446 -13.19 -26.52 -16.00
C ARG A 446 -14.44 -25.87 -16.62
N GLY A 447 -14.97 -26.44 -17.71
CA GLY A 447 -16.21 -25.93 -18.31
C GLY A 447 -17.48 -26.38 -17.59
N ARG A 448 -18.64 -25.94 -18.12
CA ARG A 448 -19.99 -26.14 -17.54
C ARG A 448 -20.46 -27.59 -17.44
N MET A 449 -19.90 -28.47 -18.26
CA MET A 449 -20.25 -29.88 -18.31
C MET A 449 -18.94 -30.65 -18.41
N PHE A 450 -18.77 -31.71 -17.64
CA PHE A 450 -17.70 -32.69 -17.89
C PHE A 450 -18.07 -33.58 -19.10
N VAL A 451 -18.32 -32.93 -20.23
CA VAL A 451 -18.59 -33.52 -21.54
C VAL A 451 -17.50 -32.98 -22.45
N ASP A 452 -16.69 -33.89 -22.97
CA ASP A 452 -15.52 -33.68 -23.84
C ASP A 452 -15.47 -32.29 -24.53
N ASP A 453 -14.47 -31.50 -24.15
CA ASP A 453 -14.10 -30.14 -24.60
C ASP A 453 -15.21 -29.06 -24.58
N PRO A 454 -15.50 -28.43 -23.42
CA PRO A 454 -16.66 -27.56 -23.25
C PRO A 454 -16.63 -26.25 -24.05
N GLY A 455 -15.49 -25.82 -24.63
CA GLY A 455 -15.38 -24.53 -25.35
C GLY A 455 -15.56 -23.27 -24.47
N ASP A 456 -16.15 -23.40 -23.28
CA ASP A 456 -16.31 -22.36 -22.27
C ASP A 456 -15.04 -22.22 -21.43
N LYS A 457 -14.35 -21.09 -21.59
CA LYS A 457 -13.24 -20.65 -20.73
C LYS A 457 -13.71 -19.58 -19.74
N GLY A 458 -13.01 -19.42 -18.62
CA GLY A 458 -13.22 -18.39 -17.59
C GLY A 458 -13.81 -18.87 -16.26
N ARG A 459 -14.08 -20.17 -16.08
CA ARG A 459 -14.65 -20.74 -14.85
C ARG A 459 -13.58 -21.46 -14.02
N LEU A 460 -13.10 -20.77 -13.00
CA LEU A 460 -11.97 -21.22 -12.18
C LEU A 460 -12.42 -22.24 -11.12
N LEU A 461 -11.65 -23.33 -10.98
CA LEU A 461 -11.82 -24.42 -10.00
C LEU A 461 -13.17 -25.16 -10.02
N THR A 462 -14.04 -24.85 -10.98
CA THR A 462 -15.40 -25.40 -11.03
C THR A 462 -15.41 -26.91 -11.29
N ALA A 463 -16.47 -27.58 -10.85
CA ALA A 463 -16.69 -29.03 -10.89
C ALA A 463 -18.18 -29.36 -10.68
N GLY A 464 -19.04 -28.64 -11.41
CA GLY A 464 -20.49 -28.74 -11.33
C GLY A 464 -21.11 -28.80 -12.73
N LEU A 465 -22.41 -29.07 -12.79
CA LEU A 465 -23.17 -29.21 -14.02
C LEU A 465 -24.00 -27.94 -14.30
N HIS A 466 -23.90 -27.37 -15.49
CA HIS A 466 -24.69 -26.23 -15.96
C HIS A 466 -24.71 -25.01 -15.00
N ASN A 467 -25.72 -24.96 -14.12
CA ASN A 467 -26.07 -23.87 -13.20
C ASN A 467 -25.80 -24.22 -11.72
N SER A 468 -25.40 -25.46 -11.39
CA SER A 468 -24.98 -25.80 -10.04
C SER A 468 -23.53 -25.39 -9.81
N MET A 469 -23.27 -24.70 -8.71
CA MET A 469 -21.91 -24.47 -8.26
C MET A 469 -21.33 -25.78 -7.75
N GLY A 470 -20.23 -26.19 -8.38
CA GLY A 470 -19.37 -27.24 -7.86
C GLY A 470 -17.94 -26.74 -7.90
N TYR A 471 -17.16 -27.07 -6.89
CA TYR A 471 -15.72 -26.83 -6.85
C TYR A 471 -15.00 -28.14 -6.54
N PHE A 472 -13.86 -28.39 -7.19
CA PHE A 472 -13.10 -29.61 -6.95
C PHE A 472 -11.59 -29.38 -7.02
N ARG A 473 -10.92 -29.92 -6.00
CA ARG A 473 -9.47 -29.89 -5.83
C ARG A 473 -8.83 -31.05 -6.60
N ASP A 474 -8.00 -30.71 -7.58
CA ASP A 474 -7.28 -31.64 -8.45
C ASP A 474 -5.86 -31.11 -8.60
N ASP A 475 -5.02 -31.36 -7.60
CA ASP A 475 -3.66 -30.86 -7.47
C ASP A 475 -2.69 -31.92 -6.90
N THR A 476 -3.10 -33.21 -6.90
CA THR A 476 -2.34 -34.31 -6.31
C THR A 476 -0.92 -34.43 -6.89
N PRO A 477 -0.70 -34.41 -8.23
CA PRO A 477 0.65 -34.52 -8.75
C PRO A 477 1.51 -33.29 -8.40
N LEU A 478 0.93 -32.09 -8.34
CA LEU A 478 1.64 -30.90 -7.87
C LEU A 478 2.13 -31.09 -6.42
N MET A 479 1.24 -31.54 -5.53
CA MET A 479 1.56 -31.80 -4.12
C MET A 479 2.67 -32.84 -3.97
N GLU A 480 2.57 -33.96 -4.70
CA GLU A 480 3.48 -35.09 -4.56
C GLU A 480 4.84 -34.88 -5.22
N LEU A 481 4.89 -34.19 -6.37
CA LEU A 481 6.09 -34.14 -7.19
C LEU A 481 6.88 -32.84 -6.99
N ILE A 482 6.19 -31.70 -6.90
CA ILE A 482 6.80 -30.36 -6.99
C ILE A 482 6.92 -29.69 -5.63
N LEU A 483 5.84 -29.68 -4.84
CA LEU A 483 5.78 -28.88 -3.62
C LEU A 483 6.58 -29.51 -2.47
N ASP A 484 7.33 -28.66 -1.76
CA ASP A 484 7.87 -28.99 -0.45
C ASP A 484 6.78 -28.91 0.64
N GLU A 485 7.08 -29.41 1.85
CA GLU A 485 6.11 -29.46 2.95
C GLU A 485 5.52 -28.09 3.31
N LYS A 486 6.30 -27.01 3.20
CA LYS A 486 5.84 -25.65 3.53
C LYS A 486 4.78 -25.21 2.53
N ARG A 487 5.03 -25.39 1.24
CA ARG A 487 4.10 -25.05 0.17
C ARG A 487 2.87 -25.97 0.13
N GLN A 488 3.03 -27.25 0.49
CA GLN A 488 1.88 -28.15 0.67
C GLN A 488 0.96 -27.67 1.80
N LYS A 489 1.53 -27.25 2.94
CA LYS A 489 0.76 -26.68 4.06
C LYS A 489 0.06 -25.38 3.66
N GLU A 490 0.71 -24.54 2.84
CA GLU A 490 0.11 -23.32 2.29
C GLU A 490 -1.09 -23.63 1.40
N LEU A 491 -0.95 -24.50 0.40
CA LEU A 491 -2.04 -24.88 -0.49
C LEU A 491 -3.21 -25.55 0.26
N ASN A 492 -2.90 -26.44 1.22
CA ASN A 492 -3.91 -27.02 2.10
C ASN A 492 -4.68 -25.96 2.89
N ARG A 493 -3.99 -24.92 3.36
CA ARG A 493 -4.62 -23.81 4.06
C ARG A 493 -5.47 -22.95 3.13
N LEU A 494 -5.05 -22.69 1.90
CA LEU A 494 -5.86 -21.95 0.92
C LEU A 494 -7.18 -22.67 0.61
N TRP A 495 -7.15 -24.00 0.47
CA TRP A 495 -8.37 -24.80 0.29
C TRP A 495 -9.23 -24.86 1.56
N LEU A 496 -8.61 -24.93 2.74
CA LEU A 496 -9.34 -24.84 4.00
C LEU A 496 -10.03 -23.49 4.15
N ASP A 497 -9.31 -22.39 3.87
CA ASP A 497 -9.85 -21.04 3.86
C ASP A 497 -11.04 -20.93 2.91
N PHE A 498 -10.95 -21.51 1.71
CA PHE A 498 -12.06 -21.49 0.76
C PHE A 498 -13.31 -22.17 1.33
N ASN A 499 -13.15 -23.33 1.97
CA ASN A 499 -14.25 -24.01 2.64
C ASN A 499 -14.83 -23.16 3.79
N THR A 500 -13.98 -22.55 4.63
CA THR A 500 -14.43 -21.85 5.84
C THR A 500 -14.95 -20.44 5.58
N VAL A 501 -14.39 -19.73 4.60
CA VAL A 501 -14.73 -18.33 4.26
C VAL A 501 -15.94 -18.27 3.35
N ALA A 502 -15.99 -19.15 2.34
CA ALA A 502 -17.02 -19.16 1.31
C ALA A 502 -18.08 -20.26 1.50
N PHE A 503 -17.97 -21.06 2.58
CA PHE A 503 -18.97 -22.07 2.96
C PHE A 503 -19.23 -23.08 1.83
N VAL A 504 -18.17 -23.41 1.08
CA VAL A 504 -18.27 -24.20 -0.15
C VAL A 504 -18.98 -25.54 0.07
N PRO A 505 -18.61 -26.37 1.08
CA PRO A 505 -19.24 -27.68 1.28
C PRO A 505 -20.74 -27.58 1.58
N GLU A 506 -21.14 -26.63 2.41
CA GLU A 506 -22.54 -26.38 2.76
C GLU A 506 -23.31 -25.90 1.53
N ARG A 507 -22.81 -24.89 0.81
CA ARG A 507 -23.47 -24.34 -0.37
C ARG A 507 -23.61 -25.36 -1.49
N MET A 508 -22.57 -26.15 -1.76
CA MET A 508 -22.63 -27.26 -2.73
C MET A 508 -23.72 -28.28 -2.36
N HIS A 509 -23.90 -28.57 -1.06
CA HIS A 509 -24.96 -29.46 -0.62
C HIS A 509 -26.36 -28.83 -0.73
N LEU A 510 -26.49 -27.54 -0.43
CA LEU A 510 -27.77 -26.83 -0.56
C LEU A 510 -28.22 -26.73 -2.01
N GLU A 511 -27.32 -26.39 -2.92
CA GLU A 511 -27.60 -26.30 -4.34
C GLU A 511 -27.87 -27.67 -4.97
N PHE A 512 -27.25 -28.74 -4.45
CA PHE A 512 -27.59 -30.11 -4.85
C PHE A 512 -29.09 -30.40 -4.67
N PHE A 513 -29.72 -29.95 -3.58
CA PHE A 513 -31.18 -30.10 -3.41
C PHE A 513 -31.98 -29.37 -4.47
N VAL A 514 -31.61 -28.11 -4.73
CA VAL A 514 -32.32 -27.25 -5.68
C VAL A 514 -32.27 -27.88 -7.07
N TYR A 515 -31.10 -28.32 -7.49
CA TYR A 515 -30.90 -28.96 -8.78
C TYR A 515 -31.61 -30.31 -8.88
N GLU A 516 -31.43 -31.21 -7.90
CA GLU A 516 -32.03 -32.55 -7.95
C GLU A 516 -33.56 -32.53 -7.90
N ARG A 517 -34.13 -31.45 -7.37
CA ARG A 517 -35.58 -31.22 -7.35
C ARG A 517 -36.07 -30.55 -8.63
N ALA A 518 -35.42 -29.47 -9.06
CA ALA A 518 -35.88 -28.63 -10.16
C ALA A 518 -35.52 -29.17 -11.55
N GLU A 519 -34.29 -29.69 -11.72
CA GLU A 519 -33.78 -30.08 -13.04
C GLU A 519 -33.85 -31.60 -13.29
N SER A 520 -33.37 -32.43 -12.36
CA SER A 520 -33.41 -33.90 -12.54
C SER A 520 -34.76 -34.51 -12.16
N GLY A 521 -35.52 -33.86 -11.26
CA GLY A 521 -36.75 -34.37 -10.67
C GLY A 521 -36.56 -35.61 -9.79
N THR A 522 -35.30 -35.93 -9.43
CA THR A 522 -34.93 -37.14 -8.70
C THR A 522 -35.48 -37.14 -7.28
N ILE A 523 -35.66 -35.98 -6.63
CA ILE A 523 -36.12 -35.90 -5.24
C ILE A 523 -37.50 -35.23 -5.09
N ASN A 524 -38.38 -35.41 -6.08
CA ASN A 524 -39.75 -34.87 -6.06
C ASN A 524 -40.78 -35.73 -5.28
N ASP A 525 -40.40 -36.95 -4.89
CA ASP A 525 -41.32 -37.85 -4.17
C ASP A 525 -41.59 -37.35 -2.74
N ALA A 526 -42.77 -37.67 -2.21
CA ALA A 526 -43.21 -37.21 -0.89
C ALA A 526 -42.26 -37.57 0.26
N GLU A 527 -41.50 -38.66 0.12
CA GLU A 527 -40.49 -39.09 1.10
C GLU A 527 -39.33 -38.10 1.29
N PHE A 528 -39.06 -37.24 0.29
CA PHE A 528 -38.02 -36.19 0.34
C PHE A 528 -38.51 -34.85 0.90
N ASN A 529 -39.80 -34.71 1.26
CA ASN A 529 -40.39 -33.45 1.74
C ASN A 529 -39.89 -33.01 3.13
N PHE A 530 -39.09 -33.83 3.83
CA PHE A 530 -38.56 -33.52 5.15
C PHE A 530 -37.42 -32.48 5.15
N VAL A 531 -36.86 -32.16 3.97
CA VAL A 531 -35.74 -31.22 3.83
C VAL A 531 -35.94 -30.27 2.66
N ARG A 532 -35.66 -28.99 2.89
CA ARG A 532 -35.53 -27.96 1.86
C ARG A 532 -34.21 -27.20 2.02
N ALA A 533 -33.75 -26.56 0.95
CA ALA A 533 -32.49 -25.82 0.96
C ALA A 533 -32.55 -24.60 1.90
N GLU A 534 -33.75 -24.09 2.16
CA GLU A 534 -34.00 -22.96 3.06
C GLU A 534 -34.07 -23.37 4.55
N ASP A 535 -34.05 -24.67 4.86
CA ASP A 535 -34.11 -25.13 6.24
C ASP A 535 -32.80 -24.80 6.98
N LYS A 536 -32.90 -24.22 8.18
CA LYS A 536 -31.73 -23.88 9.01
C LYS A 536 -30.86 -25.08 9.38
N ASP A 537 -31.46 -26.28 9.42
CA ASP A 537 -30.82 -27.55 9.75
C ASP A 537 -30.60 -28.44 8.51
N ALA A 538 -30.73 -27.91 7.29
CA ALA A 538 -30.58 -28.66 6.03
C ALA A 538 -29.24 -29.40 5.94
N THR A 539 -28.18 -28.85 6.53
CA THR A 539 -26.83 -29.44 6.55
C THR A 539 -26.57 -30.31 7.78
N SER A 540 -27.57 -30.55 8.64
CA SER A 540 -27.41 -31.39 9.84
C SER A 540 -27.10 -32.85 9.48
N ASP A 541 -26.32 -33.52 10.34
CA ASP A 541 -25.92 -34.91 10.11
C ASP A 541 -27.13 -35.85 9.97
N ALA A 542 -28.18 -35.62 10.77
CA ALA A 542 -29.42 -36.39 10.70
C ALA A 542 -30.14 -36.23 9.35
N LYS A 543 -30.23 -35.00 8.81
CA LYS A 543 -30.87 -34.76 7.51
C LYS A 543 -30.02 -35.28 6.35
N ILE A 544 -28.70 -35.06 6.38
CA ILE A 544 -27.78 -35.58 5.36
C ILE A 544 -27.86 -37.11 5.31
N LYS A 545 -27.83 -37.78 6.47
CA LYS A 545 -27.92 -39.24 6.54
C LYS A 545 -29.26 -39.76 6.02
N ARG A 546 -30.37 -39.18 6.48
CA ARG A 546 -31.72 -39.59 6.01
C ARG A 546 -31.86 -39.39 4.50
N LEU A 547 -31.33 -38.29 3.96
CA LEU A 547 -31.32 -38.03 2.53
C LEU A 547 -30.50 -39.07 1.78
N ALA A 548 -29.30 -39.39 2.27
CA ALA A 548 -28.44 -40.40 1.68
C ALA A 548 -29.14 -41.76 1.60
N ASP A 549 -29.77 -42.19 2.69
CA ASP A 549 -30.50 -43.45 2.78
C ASP A 549 -31.65 -43.51 1.75
N LEU A 550 -32.46 -42.44 1.65
CA LEU A 550 -33.58 -42.35 0.70
C LEU A 550 -33.11 -42.27 -0.75
N TYR A 551 -32.07 -41.48 -1.02
CA TYR A 551 -31.52 -41.31 -2.37
C TYR A 551 -30.89 -42.62 -2.87
N LEU A 552 -30.17 -43.35 -2.01
CA LEU A 552 -29.63 -44.69 -2.30
C LEU A 552 -30.75 -45.72 -2.52
N ALA A 553 -31.76 -45.76 -1.66
CA ALA A 553 -32.89 -46.68 -1.81
C ALA A 553 -33.63 -46.45 -3.14
N LYS A 554 -33.83 -45.19 -3.52
CA LYS A 554 -34.42 -44.84 -4.82
C LYS A 554 -33.53 -45.25 -5.99
N ALA A 555 -32.22 -45.02 -5.91
CA ALA A 555 -31.28 -45.44 -6.94
C ALA A 555 -31.28 -46.97 -7.15
N GLN A 556 -31.31 -47.74 -6.05
CA GLN A 556 -31.43 -49.20 -6.08
C GLN A 556 -32.73 -49.66 -6.75
N LYS A 557 -33.87 -49.11 -6.32
CA LYS A 557 -35.19 -49.39 -6.90
C LYS A 557 -35.25 -49.10 -8.41
N ASN A 558 -34.49 -48.10 -8.85
CA ASN A 558 -34.46 -47.67 -10.25
C ASN A 558 -33.41 -48.40 -11.09
N GLY A 559 -32.74 -49.41 -10.54
CA GLY A 559 -31.80 -50.27 -11.28
C GLY A 559 -30.37 -49.71 -11.34
N GLY A 560 -29.95 -48.94 -10.34
CA GLY A 560 -28.59 -48.42 -10.26
C GLY A 560 -27.55 -49.55 -10.15
N GLU A 561 -26.52 -49.50 -10.99
CA GLU A 561 -25.41 -50.45 -10.94
C GLU A 561 -24.54 -50.27 -9.69
N PRO A 562 -23.79 -51.31 -9.23
CA PRO A 562 -22.99 -51.23 -8.01
C PRO A 562 -22.05 -50.02 -7.94
N LEU A 563 -21.42 -49.63 -9.06
CA LEU A 563 -20.53 -48.47 -9.12
C LEU A 563 -21.28 -47.14 -8.97
N ALA A 564 -22.48 -47.01 -9.57
CA ALA A 564 -23.34 -45.84 -9.41
C ALA A 564 -23.85 -45.70 -7.97
N LEU A 565 -24.24 -46.80 -7.33
CA LEU A 565 -24.62 -46.81 -5.92
C LEU A 565 -23.45 -46.42 -5.02
N LYS A 566 -22.25 -46.91 -5.32
CA LYS A 566 -21.03 -46.56 -4.58
C LYS A 566 -20.69 -45.06 -4.71
N ALA A 567 -20.80 -44.50 -5.90
CA ALA A 567 -20.58 -43.07 -6.14
C ALA A 567 -21.53 -42.18 -5.32
N ILE A 568 -22.80 -42.58 -5.18
CA ILE A 568 -23.78 -41.90 -4.33
C ILE A 568 -23.39 -41.98 -2.85
N GLU A 569 -23.03 -43.17 -2.37
CA GLU A 569 -22.60 -43.38 -0.97
C GLU A 569 -21.38 -42.48 -0.65
N ASP A 570 -20.37 -42.50 -1.52
CA ASP A 570 -19.14 -41.72 -1.35
C ASP A 570 -19.39 -40.21 -1.43
N HIS A 571 -20.35 -39.77 -2.25
CA HIS A 571 -20.78 -38.37 -2.28
C HIS A 571 -21.33 -37.92 -0.92
N PHE A 572 -22.33 -38.61 -0.37
CA PHE A 572 -22.92 -38.21 0.92
C PHE A 572 -21.96 -38.36 2.10
N LYS A 573 -21.10 -39.38 2.08
CA LYS A 573 -20.01 -39.53 3.06
C LYS A 573 -19.06 -38.34 3.00
N TRP A 574 -18.67 -37.91 1.80
CA TRP A 574 -17.81 -36.74 1.60
C TRP A 574 -18.50 -35.45 2.06
N VAL A 575 -19.79 -35.25 1.74
CA VAL A 575 -20.57 -34.08 2.17
C VAL A 575 -20.61 -34.01 3.69
N SER A 576 -21.06 -35.08 4.39
CA SER A 576 -21.12 -35.09 5.85
C SER A 576 -19.73 -34.82 6.46
N THR A 577 -18.69 -35.52 5.99
CA THR A 577 -17.32 -35.35 6.52
C THR A 577 -16.81 -33.92 6.34
N THR A 578 -17.00 -33.33 5.17
CA THR A 578 -16.42 -32.03 4.81
C THR A 578 -17.19 -30.86 5.45
N VAL A 579 -18.52 -30.93 5.51
CA VAL A 579 -19.34 -29.96 6.25
C VAL A 579 -18.96 -29.97 7.72
N ARG A 580 -18.92 -31.14 8.37
CA ARG A 580 -18.54 -31.25 9.79
C ARG A 580 -17.10 -30.79 10.04
N ALA A 581 -16.17 -31.05 9.11
CA ALA A 581 -14.80 -30.56 9.22
C ALA A 581 -14.71 -29.03 9.12
N THR A 582 -15.50 -28.43 8.23
CA THR A 582 -15.55 -26.97 8.02
C THR A 582 -16.12 -26.25 9.24
N GLU A 583 -17.22 -26.76 9.82
CA GLU A 583 -17.77 -26.24 11.07
C GLU A 583 -16.76 -26.27 12.23
N ARG A 584 -16.08 -27.41 12.42
CA ARG A 584 -15.02 -27.53 13.44
C ARG A 584 -13.88 -26.55 13.20
N ALA A 585 -13.44 -26.40 11.94
CA ALA A 585 -12.37 -25.47 11.58
C ALA A 585 -12.77 -24.01 11.86
N ARG A 586 -14.00 -23.62 11.53
CA ARG A 586 -14.52 -22.27 11.82
C ARG A 586 -14.54 -21.97 13.32
N LEU A 587 -15.06 -22.90 14.12
CA LEU A 587 -15.08 -22.77 15.59
C LEU A 587 -13.67 -22.71 16.17
N ALA A 588 -12.76 -23.56 15.69
CA ALA A 588 -11.36 -23.57 16.12
C ALA A 588 -10.60 -22.28 15.75
N SER A 589 -11.07 -21.54 14.73
CA SER A 589 -10.44 -20.31 14.26
C SER A 589 -10.90 -19.05 15.01
N GLU A 590 -12.06 -19.09 15.69
CA GLU A 590 -12.58 -17.92 16.42
C GLU A 590 -11.58 -17.29 17.42
N PRO A 591 -10.81 -18.05 18.21
CA PRO A 591 -9.81 -17.46 19.11
C PRO A 591 -8.72 -16.68 18.36
N SER A 592 -8.29 -17.18 17.20
CA SER A 592 -7.31 -16.51 16.33
C SER A 592 -7.88 -15.22 15.76
N HIS A 593 -9.17 -15.18 15.39
CA HIS A 593 -9.84 -13.96 14.94
C HIS A 593 -9.92 -12.91 16.06
N LYS A 594 -10.27 -13.30 17.28
CA LYS A 594 -10.30 -12.40 18.45
C LYS A 594 -8.91 -11.85 18.77
N LYS A 595 -7.87 -12.68 18.68
CA LYS A 595 -6.47 -12.22 18.80
C LYS A 595 -6.08 -11.26 17.67
N GLY A 596 -6.53 -11.53 16.45
CA GLY A 596 -6.38 -10.65 15.29
C GLY A 596 -7.03 -9.28 15.53
N LEU A 597 -8.24 -9.25 16.08
CA LEU A 597 -8.95 -8.03 16.47
C LEU A 597 -8.17 -7.19 17.50
N LEU A 598 -7.61 -7.82 18.54
CA LEU A 598 -6.76 -7.11 19.52
C LEU A 598 -5.46 -6.61 18.88
N THR A 599 -4.88 -7.37 17.96
CA THR A 599 -3.69 -6.97 17.22
C THR A 599 -3.99 -5.76 16.34
N PHE A 600 -5.13 -5.75 15.66
CA PHE A 600 -5.63 -4.62 14.88
C PHE A 600 -5.82 -3.38 15.76
N ALA A 601 -6.48 -3.52 16.92
CA ALA A 601 -6.67 -2.43 17.87
C ALA A 601 -5.34 -1.87 18.40
N ARG A 602 -4.39 -2.72 18.80
CA ARG A 602 -3.05 -2.32 19.25
C ARG A 602 -2.34 -1.46 18.20
N ARG A 603 -2.38 -1.88 16.94
CA ARG A 603 -1.76 -1.14 15.83
C ARG A 603 -2.50 0.19 15.57
N ALA A 604 -3.84 0.17 15.56
CA ALA A 604 -4.66 1.37 15.36
C ALA A 604 -4.44 2.41 16.46
N TYR A 605 -4.35 1.99 17.72
CA TYR A 605 -4.12 2.88 18.85
C TYR A 605 -2.65 3.27 19.01
N ARG A 606 -1.73 2.57 18.35
CA ARG A 606 -0.29 2.88 18.28
C ARG A 606 0.47 2.69 19.60
N HIS A 607 -0.13 1.96 20.55
CA HIS A 607 0.47 1.61 21.84
C HIS A 607 0.01 0.21 22.29
N PRO A 608 0.68 -0.41 23.28
CA PRO A 608 0.21 -1.65 23.89
C PRO A 608 -1.15 -1.43 24.56
N LEU A 609 -2.10 -2.31 24.27
CA LEU A 609 -3.41 -2.22 24.88
C LEU A 609 -3.31 -2.54 26.38
N THR A 610 -3.82 -1.64 27.21
CA THR A 610 -4.06 -1.86 28.63
C THR A 610 -5.10 -2.98 28.84
N GLU A 611 -5.11 -3.61 30.02
CA GLU A 611 -6.08 -4.65 30.37
C GLU A 611 -7.53 -4.16 30.23
N ALA A 612 -7.79 -2.89 30.58
CA ALA A 612 -9.09 -2.26 30.45
C ALA A 612 -9.52 -2.12 28.98
N GLU A 613 -8.61 -1.76 28.08
CA GLU A 613 -8.93 -1.66 26.64
C GLU A 613 -9.17 -3.02 26.02
N GLN A 614 -8.32 -4.01 26.32
CA GLN A 614 -8.51 -5.37 25.83
C GLN A 614 -9.86 -5.93 26.30
N SER A 615 -10.16 -5.75 27.58
CA SER A 615 -11.42 -6.20 28.19
C SER A 615 -12.61 -5.45 27.59
N GLY A 616 -12.50 -4.14 27.36
CA GLY A 616 -13.55 -3.33 26.75
C GLY A 616 -13.89 -3.76 25.32
N ILE A 617 -12.87 -4.01 24.49
CA ILE A 617 -13.05 -4.50 23.12
C ILE A 617 -13.71 -5.89 23.13
N MET A 618 -13.25 -6.80 24.00
CA MET A 618 -13.83 -8.13 24.10
C MET A 618 -15.26 -8.12 24.69
N ALA A 619 -15.54 -7.23 25.63
CA ALA A 619 -16.88 -7.05 26.19
C ALA A 619 -17.86 -6.51 25.14
N PHE A 620 -17.42 -5.59 24.28
CA PHE A 620 -18.22 -5.11 23.15
C PHE A 620 -18.52 -6.24 22.16
N TYR A 621 -17.48 -6.97 21.72
CA TYR A 621 -17.65 -8.15 20.87
C TYR A 621 -18.62 -9.19 21.48
N ASN A 622 -18.47 -9.50 22.77
CA ASN A 622 -19.35 -10.47 23.45
C ASN A 622 -20.79 -9.96 23.56
N THR A 623 -20.99 -8.65 23.76
CA THR A 623 -22.32 -8.02 23.77
C THR A 623 -23.02 -8.20 22.42
N LEU A 624 -22.30 -7.96 21.32
CA LEU A 624 -22.82 -8.16 19.95
C LEU A 624 -23.22 -9.63 19.71
N ARG A 625 -22.40 -10.60 20.16
CA ARG A 625 -22.70 -12.02 20.02
C ARG A 625 -23.88 -12.49 20.87
N GLN A 626 -23.93 -12.06 22.14
CA GLN A 626 -24.83 -12.66 23.14
C GLN A 626 -26.13 -11.90 23.33
N LYS A 627 -26.12 -10.56 23.22
CA LYS A 627 -27.31 -9.72 23.41
C LYS A 627 -27.97 -9.35 22.09
N GLU A 628 -27.19 -8.92 21.11
CA GLU A 628 -27.70 -8.52 19.79
C GLU A 628 -27.87 -9.70 18.83
N GLY A 629 -27.34 -10.88 19.18
CA GLY A 629 -27.49 -12.10 18.38
C GLY A 629 -26.73 -12.10 17.06
N LEU A 630 -25.72 -11.23 16.90
CA LEU A 630 -24.91 -11.15 15.68
C LEU A 630 -24.07 -12.41 15.47
N THR A 631 -23.77 -12.70 14.20
CA THR A 631 -22.83 -13.77 13.83
C THR A 631 -21.42 -13.44 14.32
N HIS A 632 -20.52 -14.44 14.30
CA HIS A 632 -19.11 -14.19 14.61
C HIS A 632 -18.50 -13.10 13.73
N GLU A 633 -18.80 -13.16 12.43
CA GLU A 633 -18.23 -12.26 11.44
C GLU A 633 -18.74 -10.83 11.61
N ASP A 634 -20.06 -10.66 11.76
CA ASP A 634 -20.66 -9.34 11.96
C ASP A 634 -20.18 -8.70 13.27
N ALA A 635 -20.07 -9.49 14.35
CA ALA A 635 -19.54 -9.00 15.61
C ALA A 635 -18.07 -8.55 15.51
N ILE A 636 -17.24 -9.21 14.69
CA ILE A 636 -15.86 -8.76 14.42
C ILE A 636 -15.86 -7.47 13.60
N ARG A 637 -16.68 -7.38 12.54
CA ARG A 637 -16.81 -6.18 11.70
C ARG A 637 -17.23 -4.96 12.51
N ASP A 638 -18.27 -5.10 13.32
CA ASP A 638 -18.75 -4.02 14.19
C ASP A 638 -17.73 -3.64 15.26
N SER A 639 -16.96 -4.61 15.76
CA SER A 639 -15.84 -4.32 16.68
C SER A 639 -14.72 -3.52 16.00
N ILE A 640 -14.41 -3.82 14.73
CA ILE A 640 -13.46 -3.02 13.93
C ILE A 640 -14.00 -1.60 13.72
N ILE A 641 -15.29 -1.45 13.41
CA ILE A 641 -15.93 -0.14 13.31
C ILE A 641 -15.76 0.64 14.63
N GLY A 642 -16.03 -0.01 15.78
CA GLY A 642 -15.83 0.59 17.09
C GLY A 642 -14.39 1.05 17.35
N ILE A 643 -13.40 0.25 16.95
CA ILE A 643 -11.97 0.60 17.06
C ILE A 643 -11.64 1.82 16.18
N LEU A 644 -12.11 1.83 14.92
CA LEU A 644 -11.85 2.93 13.97
C LEU A 644 -12.64 4.21 14.30
N MET A 645 -13.67 4.13 15.14
CA MET A 645 -14.40 5.30 15.66
C MET A 645 -13.87 5.79 17.01
N SER A 646 -12.88 5.11 17.59
CA SER A 646 -12.27 5.50 18.86
C SER A 646 -11.46 6.79 18.72
N PRO A 647 -11.53 7.71 19.71
CA PRO A 647 -10.63 8.87 19.76
C PRO A 647 -9.14 8.47 19.71
N LYS A 648 -8.80 7.29 20.26
CA LYS A 648 -7.43 6.74 20.25
C LYS A 648 -6.94 6.34 18.88
N PHE A 649 -7.81 6.24 17.89
CA PHE A 649 -7.45 6.06 16.49
C PHE A 649 -7.57 7.39 15.73
N LEU A 650 -8.72 8.05 15.83
CA LEU A 650 -9.03 9.26 15.06
C LEU A 650 -8.13 10.45 15.40
N PHE A 651 -7.63 10.54 16.64
CA PHE A 651 -6.84 11.66 17.12
C PHE A 651 -5.42 11.27 17.47
N ARG A 652 -4.52 12.26 17.39
CA ARG A 652 -3.17 12.22 17.95
C ARG A 652 -3.17 12.95 19.29
N LEU A 653 -3.30 12.18 20.37
CA LEU A 653 -3.33 12.67 21.75
C LEU A 653 -1.99 12.31 22.41
N ASP A 654 -0.92 13.03 22.04
CA ASP A 654 0.46 12.69 22.41
C ASP A 654 0.76 12.91 23.93
N LEU A 655 -0.21 13.37 24.75
CA LEU A 655 -0.01 13.85 26.14
C LEU A 655 -0.87 13.17 27.22
N GLU A 656 -1.78 12.24 26.89
CA GLU A 656 -2.61 11.60 27.94
C GLU A 656 -1.89 10.45 28.66
N GLU A 657 -0.91 9.79 28.05
CA GLU A 657 -0.27 8.60 28.63
C GLU A 657 0.59 8.87 29.88
N THR A 658 1.19 10.07 30.00
CA THR A 658 2.00 10.42 31.19
C THR A 658 1.15 10.63 32.44
N ALA A 659 -0.14 10.96 32.30
CA ALA A 659 -1.03 11.22 33.42
C ALA A 659 -1.62 9.95 34.06
N VAL A 660 -1.51 8.80 33.40
CA VAL A 660 -2.13 7.53 33.86
C VAL A 660 -1.20 6.71 34.77
N ALA A 661 0.13 6.94 34.71
CA ALA A 661 1.10 6.16 35.49
C ALA A 661 1.03 6.41 37.02
N ASP A 662 0.43 7.53 37.47
CA ASP A 662 0.46 7.97 38.88
C ASP A 662 -0.89 7.93 39.62
N ARG A 663 -1.93 7.27 39.09
CA ARG A 663 -3.21 7.13 39.83
C ARG A 663 -3.49 5.68 40.23
N PRO A 664 -3.60 5.37 41.54
CA PRO A 664 -4.16 4.10 41.99
C PRO A 664 -5.61 3.99 41.52
N THR A 665 -5.91 2.94 40.77
CA THR A 665 -7.25 2.59 40.31
C THR A 665 -8.09 2.09 41.49
N SER A 666 -8.95 2.94 42.04
CA SER A 666 -10.13 2.49 42.77
C SER A 666 -11.32 3.42 42.53
N GLY A 667 -12.43 2.83 42.06
CA GLY A 667 -13.75 3.46 42.03
C GLY A 667 -14.05 4.29 40.78
N VAL A 668 -14.85 3.71 39.90
CA VAL A 668 -15.64 4.47 38.91
C VAL A 668 -16.51 5.47 39.67
N LYS A 669 -16.19 6.76 39.56
CA LYS A 669 -17.16 7.84 39.77
C LYS A 669 -17.28 8.62 38.47
N THR A 670 -18.50 8.70 37.99
CA THR A 670 -18.97 9.64 36.98
C THR A 670 -18.36 11.01 37.24
N VAL A 671 -17.48 11.46 36.34
CA VAL A 671 -16.96 12.82 36.38
C VAL A 671 -18.09 13.73 35.88
N SER A 672 -18.81 14.33 36.83
CA SER A 672 -19.63 15.50 36.56
C SER A 672 -18.71 16.61 36.04
N LEU A 673 -19.10 17.20 34.91
CA LEU A 673 -18.54 18.43 34.35
C LEU A 673 -18.85 19.62 35.29
N GLU A 674 -18.30 19.61 36.49
CA GLU A 674 -18.31 20.78 37.36
C GLU A 674 -17.00 21.53 37.19
N LYS A 675 -17.13 22.75 36.65
CA LYS A 675 -16.18 23.86 36.65
C LYS A 675 -14.83 23.52 37.29
N ARG A 676 -13.87 23.09 36.46
CA ARG A 676 -12.46 23.45 36.70
C ARG A 676 -12.40 24.97 36.70
N THR A 677 -12.42 25.57 37.88
CA THR A 677 -12.03 26.95 38.07
C THR A 677 -10.66 27.14 37.42
N LEU A 678 -10.56 28.15 36.56
CA LEU A 678 -9.34 28.61 35.92
C LEU A 678 -8.36 29.02 37.03
N ALA A 679 -7.63 28.04 37.57
CA ALA A 679 -6.45 28.30 38.38
C ALA A 679 -5.41 28.97 37.48
N ASP A 680 -4.78 30.01 38.02
CA ASP A 680 -3.71 30.84 37.46
C ASP A 680 -2.93 30.17 36.29
N PRO A 681 -3.10 30.66 35.03
CA PRO A 681 -2.45 30.11 33.84
C PRO A 681 -0.91 30.11 33.92
N GLN A 682 -0.31 30.84 34.86
CA GLN A 682 1.14 30.97 34.96
C GLN A 682 1.84 29.78 35.66
N LYS A 683 1.12 28.84 36.30
CA LYS A 683 1.75 27.80 37.15
C LYS A 683 1.67 26.35 36.67
N SER A 684 1.03 26.04 35.53
CA SER A 684 0.83 24.64 35.08
C SER A 684 1.37 24.28 33.68
N ASN A 685 2.12 25.16 33.01
CA ASN A 685 2.71 24.89 31.69
C ASN A 685 4.19 24.50 31.78
N THR A 686 4.51 23.39 32.42
CA THR A 686 5.85 22.80 32.27
C THR A 686 5.83 21.86 31.08
N ALA A 687 6.65 22.13 30.06
CA ALA A 687 6.85 21.21 28.94
C ALA A 687 7.33 19.86 29.50
N GLN A 688 6.68 18.76 29.09
CA GLN A 688 7.05 17.41 29.50
C GLN A 688 7.60 16.62 28.31
N PRO A 689 8.58 15.73 28.54
CA PRO A 689 9.03 14.82 27.50
C PRO A 689 7.90 13.87 27.08
N LEU A 690 7.90 13.47 25.81
CA LEU A 690 6.97 12.48 25.28
C LEU A 690 7.27 11.10 25.88
N SER A 691 6.27 10.22 25.96
CA SER A 691 6.53 8.78 26.14
C SER A 691 7.26 8.23 24.91
N ASP A 692 7.98 7.10 25.01
CA ASP A 692 8.61 6.52 23.84
C ASP A 692 7.58 6.09 22.76
N TYR A 693 6.35 5.72 23.14
CA TYR A 693 5.27 5.43 22.19
C TYR A 693 4.77 6.70 21.50
N ALA A 694 4.60 7.80 22.24
CA ALA A 694 4.26 9.08 21.65
C ALA A 694 5.39 9.61 20.73
N LEU A 695 6.65 9.41 21.10
CA LEU A 695 7.81 9.73 20.26
C LEU A 695 7.83 8.88 18.97
N ALA A 696 7.58 7.57 19.08
CA ALA A 696 7.46 6.67 17.94
C ALA A 696 6.36 7.11 16.98
N SER A 697 5.16 7.40 17.51
CA SER A 697 4.02 7.90 16.75
C SER A 697 4.34 9.24 16.09
N ARG A 698 4.95 10.17 16.81
CA ARG A 698 5.34 11.47 16.25
C ARG A 698 6.34 11.35 15.11
N LEU A 699 7.35 10.49 15.26
CA LEU A 699 8.35 10.21 14.24
C LEU A 699 7.73 9.54 13.00
N SER A 700 6.86 8.54 13.18
CA SER A 700 6.25 7.81 12.06
C SER A 700 5.31 8.67 11.25
N TYR A 701 4.47 9.50 11.88
CA TYR A 701 3.58 10.39 11.15
C TYR A 701 4.33 11.56 10.50
N PHE A 702 5.48 11.96 11.07
CA PHE A 702 6.34 12.94 10.41
C PHE A 702 6.97 12.39 9.12
N LEU A 703 7.51 11.17 9.16
CA LEU A 703 8.26 10.61 8.01
C LEU A 703 7.39 9.82 7.01
N TRP A 704 6.33 9.17 7.48
CA TRP A 704 5.50 8.25 6.70
C TRP A 704 4.03 8.64 6.66
N SER A 705 3.61 9.67 7.41
CA SER A 705 2.21 10.08 7.57
C SER A 705 1.30 8.91 7.96
N SER A 706 1.84 7.95 8.71
CA SER A 706 1.18 6.71 9.10
C SER A 706 1.76 6.20 10.42
N MET A 707 1.15 5.14 10.95
CA MET A 707 1.52 4.54 12.23
C MET A 707 2.95 3.95 12.26
N PRO A 708 3.54 3.82 13.47
CA PRO A 708 4.82 3.13 13.67
C PRO A 708 4.77 1.68 13.17
N ASP A 709 5.90 1.17 12.68
CA ASP A 709 6.05 -0.27 12.43
C ASP A 709 6.46 -1.02 13.71
N ASP A 710 6.38 -2.36 13.68
CA ASP A 710 6.65 -3.18 14.87
C ASP A 710 8.08 -3.00 15.39
N LYS A 711 9.06 -2.69 14.53
CA LYS A 711 10.44 -2.41 14.95
C LYS A 711 10.53 -1.11 15.75
N LEU A 712 9.88 -0.04 15.31
CA LEU A 712 9.86 1.23 16.05
C LEU A 712 9.07 1.09 17.37
N LEU A 713 7.95 0.37 17.35
CA LEU A 713 7.19 0.04 18.58
C LEU A 713 8.00 -0.83 19.55
N SER A 714 8.87 -1.71 19.05
CA SER A 714 9.75 -2.51 19.91
C SER A 714 10.79 -1.66 20.64
N HIS A 715 11.36 -0.65 19.98
CA HIS A 715 12.23 0.33 20.64
C HIS A 715 11.48 1.17 21.67
N ALA A 716 10.24 1.55 21.34
CA ALA A 716 9.38 2.23 22.31
C ALA A 716 9.09 1.35 23.54
N ALA A 717 8.86 0.06 23.32
CA ALA A 717 8.64 -0.90 24.40
C ALA A 717 9.88 -1.11 25.29
N SER A 718 11.09 -1.02 24.73
CA SER A 718 12.34 -1.11 25.50
C SER A 718 12.74 0.17 26.23
N GLY A 719 12.04 1.29 25.99
CA GLY A 719 12.34 2.57 26.62
C GLY A 719 13.67 3.20 26.14
N ASP A 720 14.18 2.79 24.98
CA ASP A 720 15.48 3.23 24.46
C ASP A 720 15.37 4.24 23.30
N LEU A 721 14.15 4.61 22.88
CA LEU A 721 13.93 5.46 21.71
C LEU A 721 14.38 6.91 21.93
N HIS A 722 14.41 7.39 23.18
CA HIS A 722 15.00 8.69 23.53
C HIS A 722 16.52 8.75 23.38
N ARG A 723 17.21 7.61 23.23
CA ARG A 723 18.67 7.61 23.04
C ARG A 723 19.00 8.16 21.65
N PRO A 724 19.84 9.22 21.53
CA PRO A 724 20.08 9.89 20.26
C PRO A 724 20.54 8.96 19.13
N GLU A 725 21.38 7.98 19.43
CA GLU A 725 21.88 7.02 18.45
C GLU A 725 20.80 6.03 17.97
N VAL A 726 19.85 5.65 18.83
CA VAL A 726 18.71 4.80 18.47
C VAL A 726 17.74 5.59 17.61
N LEU A 727 17.39 6.80 18.04
CA LEU A 727 16.48 7.69 17.30
C LEU A 727 17.03 8.00 15.90
N ALA A 728 18.32 8.32 15.79
CA ALA A 728 18.99 8.57 14.52
C ALA A 728 19.03 7.31 13.63
N ALA A 729 19.34 6.15 14.20
CA ALA A 729 19.35 4.88 13.46
C ALA A 729 17.95 4.52 12.92
N GLN A 730 16.90 4.69 13.73
CA GLN A 730 15.52 4.46 13.30
C GLN A 730 15.08 5.46 12.24
N SER A 731 15.37 6.75 12.41
CA SER A 731 15.06 7.78 11.42
C SER A 731 15.70 7.48 10.06
N ARG A 732 17.01 7.16 10.05
CA ARG A 732 17.72 6.77 8.82
C ARG A 732 17.15 5.52 8.18
N ARG A 733 16.81 4.50 8.97
CA ARG A 733 16.14 3.28 8.46
C ARG A 733 14.82 3.63 7.78
N MET A 734 14.01 4.47 8.43
CA MET A 734 12.67 4.81 7.95
C MET A 734 12.71 5.59 6.65
N LEU A 735 13.67 6.51 6.50
CA LEU A 735 13.92 7.28 5.29
C LEU A 735 14.25 6.40 4.08
N LYS A 736 14.91 5.25 4.27
CA LYS A 736 15.26 4.32 3.17
C LYS A 736 14.08 3.49 2.66
N THR A 737 12.91 3.56 3.30
CA THR A 737 11.75 2.76 2.89
C THR A 737 10.92 3.47 1.81
N PRO A 738 10.15 2.75 0.97
CA PRO A 738 9.22 3.36 0.02
C PRO A 738 8.16 4.27 0.67
N ARG A 739 7.89 4.10 1.98
CA ARG A 739 6.93 4.93 2.73
C ARG A 739 7.36 6.39 2.86
N VAL A 740 8.65 6.71 2.69
CA VAL A 740 9.16 8.11 2.70
C VAL A 740 8.55 8.97 1.59
N ARG A 741 7.94 8.34 0.57
CA ARG A 741 7.15 9.04 -0.44
C ARG A 741 6.06 9.92 0.20
N ALA A 742 5.48 9.52 1.33
CA ALA A 742 4.53 10.34 2.06
C ALA A 742 5.16 11.65 2.55
N LEU A 743 6.41 11.65 3.04
CA LEU A 743 7.12 12.90 3.37
C LEU A 743 7.29 13.80 2.14
N ALA A 744 7.69 13.24 0.99
CA ALA A 744 7.82 14.01 -0.24
C ALA A 744 6.50 14.66 -0.68
N LEU A 745 5.38 13.95 -0.53
CA LEU A 745 4.06 14.44 -0.93
C LEU A 745 3.42 15.36 0.11
N GLU A 746 3.33 14.94 1.37
CA GLU A 746 2.61 15.68 2.42
C GLU A 746 3.39 16.88 2.94
N PHE A 747 4.73 16.78 3.03
CA PHE A 747 5.57 17.93 3.37
C PHE A 747 6.00 18.68 2.12
N GLY A 748 6.68 18.03 1.19
CA GLY A 748 7.21 18.68 -0.02
C GLY A 748 6.12 19.23 -0.93
N GLY A 749 5.05 18.47 -1.14
CA GLY A 749 3.90 18.87 -1.96
C GLY A 749 3.10 20.05 -1.39
N ASN A 750 2.94 20.15 -0.08
CA ASN A 750 2.30 21.31 0.56
C ASN A 750 3.25 22.52 0.59
N TRP A 751 4.52 22.31 0.96
CA TRP A 751 5.54 23.35 1.00
C TRP A 751 5.70 24.05 -0.36
N LEU A 752 5.90 23.27 -1.42
CA LEU A 752 6.14 23.79 -2.76
C LEU A 752 4.85 24.00 -3.55
N ASP A 753 3.70 23.75 -2.92
CA ASP A 753 2.36 23.87 -3.49
C ASP A 753 2.22 23.10 -4.82
N PHE A 754 2.46 21.79 -4.84
CA PHE A 754 2.16 20.92 -5.99
C PHE A 754 1.33 19.68 -5.63
N ARG A 755 1.02 19.46 -4.35
CA ARG A 755 0.32 18.26 -3.85
C ARG A 755 -0.99 17.93 -4.59
N ARG A 756 -1.71 18.95 -5.08
CA ARG A 756 -2.97 18.81 -5.83
C ARG A 756 -2.82 19.08 -7.32
N PHE A 757 -1.63 18.92 -7.88
CA PHE A 757 -1.38 19.24 -9.29
C PHE A 757 -2.17 18.34 -10.26
N GLU A 758 -2.45 17.10 -9.88
CA GLU A 758 -3.26 16.19 -10.70
C GLU A 758 -4.70 16.69 -10.91
N GLU A 759 -5.21 17.54 -10.00
CA GLU A 759 -6.52 18.20 -10.13
C GLU A 759 -6.46 19.49 -10.97
N HIS A 760 -5.28 19.90 -11.42
CA HIS A 760 -5.09 21.14 -12.17
C HIS A 760 -5.66 21.01 -13.59
N ASN A 761 -6.73 21.76 -13.86
CA ASN A 761 -7.46 21.79 -15.13
C ASN A 761 -7.48 23.18 -15.79
N ALA A 762 -6.56 24.09 -15.39
CA ALA A 762 -6.55 25.46 -15.93
C ALA A 762 -5.93 25.56 -17.34
N VAL A 763 -5.25 24.51 -17.81
CA VAL A 763 -4.63 24.43 -19.14
C VAL A 763 -5.68 24.17 -20.21
N ASP A 764 -5.66 24.98 -21.27
CA ASP A 764 -6.53 24.78 -22.43
C ASP A 764 -6.02 23.61 -23.28
N LYS A 765 -6.73 22.47 -23.21
CA LYS A 765 -6.36 21.25 -23.96
C LYS A 765 -6.56 21.37 -25.47
N GLN A 766 -7.32 22.34 -25.98
CA GLN A 766 -7.43 22.60 -27.42
C GLN A 766 -6.17 23.30 -27.94
N LYS A 767 -5.66 24.28 -27.17
CA LYS A 767 -4.43 25.01 -27.51
C LYS A 767 -3.16 24.19 -27.21
N PHE A 768 -3.20 23.35 -26.18
CA PHE A 768 -2.08 22.51 -25.74
C PHE A 768 -2.48 21.02 -25.71
N PRO A 769 -2.70 20.38 -26.87
CA PRO A 769 -3.18 18.99 -26.94
C PRO A 769 -2.19 17.96 -26.38
N THR A 770 -0.91 18.33 -26.24
CA THR A 770 0.11 17.50 -25.59
C THR A 770 -0.01 17.46 -24.07
N PHE A 771 -0.77 18.37 -23.45
CA PHE A 771 -1.10 18.33 -22.02
C PHE A 771 -2.27 17.38 -21.77
N ASP A 772 -1.97 16.08 -21.87
CA ASP A 772 -2.88 14.99 -21.53
C ASP A 772 -2.71 14.53 -20.07
N ASP A 773 -3.52 13.57 -19.65
CA ASP A 773 -3.52 13.10 -18.27
C ASP A 773 -2.21 12.35 -17.93
N ASN A 774 -1.60 11.66 -18.92
CA ASN A 774 -0.30 10.98 -18.75
C ASN A 774 0.83 11.98 -18.48
N LEU A 775 0.88 13.09 -19.23
CA LEU A 775 1.88 14.13 -19.01
C LEU A 775 1.65 14.82 -17.67
N ARG A 776 0.41 15.09 -17.28
CA ARG A 776 0.08 15.71 -15.98
C ARG A 776 0.51 14.84 -14.80
N GLU A 777 0.24 13.53 -14.85
CA GLU A 777 0.73 12.56 -13.87
C GLU A 777 2.27 12.54 -13.83
N SER A 778 2.92 12.55 -15.00
CA SER A 778 4.38 12.56 -15.10
C SER A 778 5.01 13.83 -14.50
N MET A 779 4.42 15.00 -14.74
CA MET A 779 4.84 16.26 -14.12
C MET A 779 4.69 16.22 -12.59
N PHE A 780 3.62 15.61 -12.08
CA PHE A 780 3.40 15.44 -10.64
C PHE A 780 4.43 14.50 -9.99
N GLU A 781 4.78 13.40 -10.67
CA GLU A 781 5.74 12.41 -10.19
C GLU A 781 7.20 12.90 -10.14
N GLU A 782 7.59 13.80 -11.04
CA GLU A 782 8.96 14.34 -11.13
C GLU A 782 9.49 14.91 -9.79
N PRO A 783 8.84 15.92 -9.16
CA PRO A 783 9.31 16.47 -7.90
C PRO A 783 9.23 15.46 -6.76
N LEU A 784 8.26 14.55 -6.77
CA LEU A 784 8.14 13.49 -5.75
C LEU A 784 9.34 12.55 -5.80
N ARG A 785 9.70 12.10 -6.99
CA ARG A 785 10.86 11.21 -7.19
C ARG A 785 12.17 11.90 -6.86
N PHE A 786 12.29 13.18 -7.22
CA PHE A 786 13.42 14.02 -6.84
C PHE A 786 13.58 14.07 -5.32
N LEU A 787 12.53 14.46 -4.59
CA LEU A 787 12.57 14.56 -3.13
C LEU A 787 12.77 13.20 -2.45
N VAL A 788 12.17 12.12 -2.97
CA VAL A 788 12.40 10.76 -2.45
C VAL A 788 13.87 10.37 -2.62
N ASP A 789 14.49 10.65 -3.77
CA ASP A 789 15.91 10.36 -4.00
C ASP A 789 16.81 11.18 -3.07
N GLU A 790 16.49 12.45 -2.85
CA GLU A 790 17.17 13.32 -1.88
C GLU A 790 17.14 12.71 -0.47
N PHE A 791 15.94 12.37 0.03
CA PHE A 791 15.76 11.78 1.36
C PHE A 791 16.41 10.39 1.49
N GLN A 792 16.28 9.56 0.46
CA GLN A 792 16.81 8.20 0.48
C GLN A 792 18.31 8.14 0.28
N LYS A 793 18.94 9.12 -0.36
CA LYS A 793 20.39 9.11 -0.59
C LYS A 793 21.16 10.12 0.26
N ASP A 794 20.48 10.86 1.14
CA ASP A 794 21.09 11.88 1.99
C ASP A 794 21.88 12.90 1.14
N ARG A 795 21.22 13.38 0.08
CA ARG A 795 21.81 14.33 -0.85
C ARG A 795 21.86 15.73 -0.26
N SER A 796 22.59 16.61 -0.94
CA SER A 796 22.70 18.00 -0.52
C SER A 796 21.39 18.71 -0.77
N VAL A 797 20.85 19.38 0.25
CA VAL A 797 19.68 20.27 0.09
C VAL A 797 19.89 21.35 -0.99
N LEU A 798 21.15 21.66 -1.33
CA LEU A 798 21.51 22.57 -2.41
C LEU A 798 21.13 22.03 -3.80
N ASP A 799 20.97 20.72 -3.97
CA ASP A 799 20.55 20.09 -5.24
C ASP A 799 19.14 20.52 -5.64
N ILE A 800 18.30 20.96 -4.70
CA ILE A 800 17.00 21.58 -4.99
C ILE A 800 17.14 22.79 -5.94
N LEU A 801 18.22 23.55 -5.81
CA LEU A 801 18.47 24.76 -6.61
C LEU A 801 19.52 24.53 -7.70
N TYR A 802 20.60 23.82 -7.37
CA TYR A 802 21.79 23.68 -8.22
C TYR A 802 21.95 22.28 -8.80
N GLY A 803 21.05 21.36 -8.48
CA GLY A 803 21.08 19.99 -8.98
C GLY A 803 21.00 20.00 -10.50
N LYS A 804 21.89 19.26 -11.15
CA LYS A 804 21.91 19.15 -12.62
C LYS A 804 21.10 17.99 -13.16
N TYR A 805 20.34 17.33 -12.30
CA TYR A 805 19.66 16.08 -12.63
C TYR A 805 18.14 16.16 -12.44
N THR A 806 17.42 15.27 -13.13
CA THR A 806 15.97 15.08 -12.93
C THR A 806 15.57 13.61 -13.16
N PHE A 807 14.29 13.29 -12.95
CA PHE A 807 13.67 11.99 -13.21
C PHE A 807 12.61 12.13 -14.30
N VAL A 808 12.66 11.27 -15.31
CA VAL A 808 11.69 11.28 -16.41
C VAL A 808 11.22 9.87 -16.74
N ASN A 809 9.95 9.76 -17.14
CA ASN A 809 9.42 8.63 -17.90
C ASN A 809 9.27 9.04 -19.38
N ALA A 810 8.77 8.15 -20.23
CA ALA A 810 8.67 8.41 -21.67
C ALA A 810 7.85 9.69 -22.04
N PRO A 811 6.65 9.95 -21.45
CA PRO A 811 5.91 11.21 -21.68
C PRO A 811 6.71 12.46 -21.32
N LEU A 812 7.35 12.48 -20.14
CA LEU A 812 8.06 13.66 -19.66
C LEU A 812 9.37 13.90 -20.43
N ALA A 813 10.10 12.84 -20.78
CA ALA A 813 11.31 12.93 -21.61
C ALA A 813 10.99 13.55 -22.98
N LYS A 814 9.88 13.13 -23.60
CA LYS A 814 9.38 13.72 -24.85
C LYS A 814 9.02 15.20 -24.67
N HIS A 815 8.29 15.54 -23.60
CA HIS A 815 7.90 16.91 -23.30
C HIS A 815 9.13 17.83 -23.07
N TYR A 816 10.20 17.31 -22.50
CA TYR A 816 11.46 18.03 -22.28
C TYR A 816 12.42 18.02 -23.49
N GLY A 817 12.07 17.36 -24.59
CA GLY A 817 12.93 17.29 -25.78
C GLY A 817 14.18 16.42 -25.59
N MET A 818 14.16 15.47 -24.65
CA MET A 818 15.27 14.56 -24.36
C MET A 818 15.33 13.40 -25.37
N THR A 819 15.75 13.69 -26.59
CA THR A 819 15.72 12.74 -27.73
C THR A 819 16.63 11.51 -27.57
N ASP A 820 17.67 11.59 -26.73
CA ASP A 820 18.59 10.51 -26.40
C ASP A 820 18.16 9.66 -25.19
N VAL A 821 17.11 10.07 -24.46
CA VAL A 821 16.57 9.36 -23.30
C VAL A 821 15.33 8.56 -23.72
N LYS A 822 15.42 7.22 -23.67
CA LYS A 822 14.34 6.31 -24.09
C LYS A 822 13.98 5.32 -22.98
N PRO A 823 13.21 5.74 -21.96
CA PRO A 823 12.73 4.84 -20.91
C PRO A 823 11.83 3.75 -21.50
N ALA A 824 11.84 2.55 -20.94
CA ALA A 824 10.85 1.53 -21.29
C ALA A 824 9.44 1.96 -20.84
N GLU A 825 8.42 1.27 -21.34
CA GLU A 825 7.03 1.51 -20.94
C GLU A 825 6.88 1.32 -19.41
N ASN A 826 6.30 2.31 -18.73
CA ASN A 826 6.18 2.40 -17.26
C ASN A 826 7.50 2.51 -16.47
N GLU A 827 8.63 2.77 -17.12
CA GLU A 827 9.91 2.98 -16.46
C GLU A 827 10.19 4.47 -16.18
N TRP A 828 10.89 4.74 -15.06
CA TRP A 828 11.42 6.04 -14.70
C TRP A 828 12.95 5.99 -14.66
N VAL A 829 13.59 6.94 -15.32
CA VAL A 829 15.05 7.04 -15.37
C VAL A 829 15.54 8.36 -14.77
N ARG A 830 16.70 8.31 -14.11
CA ARG A 830 17.41 9.51 -13.65
C ARG A 830 18.34 10.01 -14.76
N VAL A 831 18.33 11.31 -15.02
CA VAL A 831 19.16 11.98 -16.04
C VAL A 831 20.09 12.95 -15.33
N ASP A 832 21.40 12.68 -15.30
CA ASP A 832 22.41 13.45 -14.54
C ASP A 832 22.76 14.83 -15.11
N ASN A 833 22.70 14.98 -16.44
CA ASN A 833 23.06 16.21 -17.15
C ASN A 833 21.81 16.83 -17.77
N ALA A 834 20.78 17.01 -16.96
CA ALA A 834 19.50 17.56 -17.38
C ALA A 834 19.60 19.05 -17.77
N ASP A 835 20.65 19.75 -17.33
CA ASP A 835 20.92 21.17 -17.63
C ASP A 835 21.09 21.45 -19.12
N ARG A 836 21.62 20.48 -19.91
CA ARG A 836 21.66 20.60 -21.38
C ARG A 836 20.27 20.70 -22.03
N TYR A 837 19.23 20.30 -21.31
CA TYR A 837 17.82 20.37 -21.71
C TYR A 837 17.10 21.53 -21.03
N GLY A 838 17.82 22.45 -20.38
CA GLY A 838 17.23 23.49 -19.54
C GLY A 838 16.47 22.92 -18.34
N ARG A 839 16.87 21.75 -17.82
CA ARG A 839 16.26 21.11 -16.65
C ARG A 839 17.28 20.93 -15.53
N GLY A 840 16.82 20.58 -14.34
CA GLY A 840 17.68 20.40 -13.16
C GLY A 840 17.19 21.22 -11.97
N GLY A 841 17.30 20.63 -10.79
CA GLY A 841 16.69 21.13 -9.57
C GLY A 841 15.17 21.23 -9.72
N LEU A 842 14.51 21.89 -8.77
CA LEU A 842 13.06 22.01 -8.78
C LEU A 842 12.57 23.14 -9.69
N LEU A 843 13.32 24.24 -9.80
CA LEU A 843 12.84 25.49 -10.39
C LEU A 843 12.44 25.40 -11.87
N THR A 844 13.05 24.48 -12.61
CA THR A 844 12.83 24.29 -14.05
C THR A 844 11.86 23.16 -14.36
N MET A 845 11.29 22.49 -13.35
CA MET A 845 10.32 21.43 -13.54
C MET A 845 8.98 21.99 -14.05
N ALA A 846 8.37 21.32 -15.03
CA ALA A 846 7.16 21.81 -15.66
C ALA A 846 5.96 21.91 -14.71
N VAL A 847 5.91 21.11 -13.65
CA VAL A 847 4.87 21.16 -12.62
C VAL A 847 4.72 22.56 -12.00
N PHE A 848 5.84 23.18 -11.60
CA PHE A 848 5.82 24.51 -10.97
C PHE A 848 5.56 25.62 -11.98
N LEU A 849 6.13 25.49 -13.18
CA LEU A 849 5.97 26.45 -14.26
C LEU A 849 4.51 26.50 -14.74
N THR A 850 3.88 25.33 -14.88
CA THR A 850 2.48 25.18 -15.32
C THR A 850 1.51 25.63 -14.25
N LYS A 851 1.67 25.13 -13.01
CA LYS A 851 0.76 25.48 -11.91
C LYS A 851 0.69 26.99 -11.65
N ASN A 852 1.81 27.67 -11.82
CA ASN A 852 1.91 29.11 -11.64
C ASN A 852 1.66 29.91 -12.93
N SER A 853 0.83 29.40 -13.85
CA SER A 853 0.44 30.06 -15.10
C SER A 853 -1.09 30.03 -15.29
N PRO A 854 -1.72 31.06 -15.85
CA PRO A 854 -3.10 30.97 -16.34
C PRO A 854 -3.06 30.22 -17.68
N GLY A 855 -3.61 29.01 -17.76
CA GLY A 855 -3.26 28.00 -18.77
C GLY A 855 -3.47 28.28 -20.27
N LEU A 856 -3.72 29.54 -20.66
CA LEU A 856 -3.60 30.07 -22.03
C LEU A 856 -2.37 30.98 -22.26
N ARG A 857 -1.59 31.27 -21.22
CA ARG A 857 -0.38 32.12 -21.25
C ARG A 857 0.57 31.82 -20.08
N THR A 858 1.79 32.34 -20.12
CA THR A 858 2.68 32.34 -18.95
C THR A 858 2.31 33.45 -17.96
N SER A 859 2.88 33.41 -16.75
CA SER A 859 2.76 34.50 -15.78
C SER A 859 4.04 34.68 -14.97
N PRO A 860 4.90 35.65 -15.34
CA PRO A 860 6.03 36.08 -14.52
C PRO A 860 5.61 36.43 -13.10
N VAL A 861 4.49 37.14 -12.96
CA VAL A 861 3.93 37.54 -11.66
C VAL A 861 3.66 36.34 -10.75
N LYS A 862 2.91 35.33 -11.23
CA LYS A 862 2.59 34.14 -10.41
C LYS A 862 3.81 33.26 -10.15
N ARG A 863 4.67 33.05 -11.16
CA ARG A 863 5.91 32.25 -11.00
C ARG A 863 6.89 32.91 -10.03
N GLY A 864 7.08 34.23 -10.15
CA GLY A 864 7.92 35.02 -9.25
C GLY A 864 7.34 35.08 -7.83
N TYR A 865 6.03 35.26 -7.70
CA TYR A 865 5.35 35.22 -6.39
C TYR A 865 5.54 33.86 -5.70
N TRP A 866 5.39 32.75 -6.44
CA TRP A 866 5.66 31.41 -5.92
C TRP A 866 7.10 31.27 -5.43
N MET A 867 8.09 31.72 -6.21
CA MET A 867 9.51 31.70 -5.80
C MET A 867 9.72 32.44 -4.48
N VAL A 868 9.30 33.71 -4.43
CA VAL A 868 9.56 34.59 -3.28
C VAL A 868 8.82 34.10 -2.04
N ARG A 869 7.58 33.60 -2.19
CA ARG A 869 6.77 33.11 -1.06
C ARG A 869 7.15 31.70 -0.59
N ARG A 870 7.33 30.74 -1.50
CA ARG A 870 7.53 29.32 -1.15
C ARG A 870 8.99 28.93 -1.01
N VAL A 871 9.89 29.53 -1.79
CA VAL A 871 11.32 29.20 -1.77
C VAL A 871 12.10 30.15 -0.89
N LEU A 872 11.91 31.47 -1.03
CA LEU A 872 12.62 32.47 -0.21
C LEU A 872 11.93 32.77 1.14
N GLY A 873 10.68 32.33 1.33
CA GLY A 873 9.96 32.49 2.59
C GLY A 873 9.53 33.94 2.89
N GLU A 874 9.44 34.81 1.89
CA GLU A 874 9.02 36.18 2.10
C GLU A 874 7.49 36.33 2.12
N ASN A 875 6.98 37.10 3.08
CA ASN A 875 5.57 37.50 3.09
C ASN A 875 5.32 38.66 2.10
N ILE A 876 4.37 38.46 1.19
CA ILE A 876 3.90 39.45 0.22
C ILE A 876 2.41 39.71 0.50
N PRO A 877 2.01 40.95 0.87
CA PRO A 877 0.63 41.27 1.17
C PRO A 877 -0.27 41.10 -0.07
N PRO A 878 -1.59 40.84 0.12
CA PRO A 878 -2.53 40.73 -0.98
C PRO A 878 -2.61 42.02 -1.81
N PRO A 879 -2.93 41.93 -3.12
CA PRO A 879 -3.04 43.10 -3.99
C PRO A 879 -4.22 44.00 -3.60
N PRO A 880 -4.18 45.30 -3.92
CA PRO A 880 -5.32 46.21 -3.75
C PRO A 880 -6.53 45.77 -4.58
N ALA A 881 -7.75 45.97 -4.08
CA ALA A 881 -9.00 45.44 -4.68
C ALA A 881 -9.36 46.03 -6.07
N ASN A 882 -8.76 47.15 -6.48
CA ASN A 882 -9.20 47.95 -7.64
C ASN A 882 -8.22 47.96 -8.83
N VAL A 883 -7.40 46.93 -9.02
CA VAL A 883 -6.42 46.88 -10.11
C VAL A 883 -6.92 46.00 -11.28
N PRO A 884 -6.99 46.52 -12.52
CA PRO A 884 -7.38 45.73 -13.70
C PRO A 884 -6.38 44.60 -14.01
N ALA A 885 -6.88 43.40 -14.31
CA ALA A 885 -6.05 42.26 -14.68
C ALA A 885 -5.50 42.39 -16.12
N LEU A 886 -4.31 41.85 -16.37
CA LEU A 886 -3.80 41.63 -17.74
C LEU A 886 -4.72 40.66 -18.51
N PRO A 887 -4.85 40.77 -19.84
CA PRO A 887 -5.64 39.86 -20.67
C PRO A 887 -5.36 38.38 -20.38
N ALA A 888 -6.39 37.53 -20.45
CA ALA A 888 -6.29 36.11 -20.12
C ALA A 888 -5.53 35.27 -21.17
N ASP A 889 -5.43 35.77 -22.41
CA ASP A 889 -4.79 35.10 -23.55
C ASP A 889 -3.61 35.95 -24.05
N GLU A 890 -2.42 35.33 -24.19
CA GLU A 890 -1.19 36.00 -24.64
C GLU A 890 -1.32 36.57 -26.06
N SER A 891 -2.15 35.96 -26.92
CA SER A 891 -2.37 36.44 -28.29
C SER A 891 -3.13 37.78 -28.36
N LYS A 892 -3.79 38.17 -27.26
CA LYS A 892 -4.60 39.39 -27.16
C LYS A 892 -3.84 40.58 -26.56
N LEU A 893 -2.51 40.46 -26.41
CA LEU A 893 -1.64 41.55 -25.94
C LEU A 893 -1.36 42.62 -27.02
N GLY A 894 -1.86 42.44 -28.24
CA GLY A 894 -1.62 43.35 -29.36
C GLY A 894 -0.13 43.41 -29.73
N ASP A 895 0.42 44.62 -29.87
CA ASP A 895 1.82 44.83 -30.24
C ASP A 895 2.81 44.67 -29.08
N LEU A 896 2.32 44.54 -27.84
CA LEU A 896 3.17 44.36 -26.66
C LEU A 896 3.60 42.90 -26.48
N THR A 897 4.80 42.70 -25.93
CA THR A 897 5.24 41.45 -25.29
C THR A 897 4.73 41.41 -23.84
N LEU A 898 4.72 40.23 -23.21
CA LEU A 898 4.33 40.11 -21.80
C LEU A 898 5.20 40.97 -20.86
N ARG A 899 6.50 41.09 -21.17
CA ARG A 899 7.44 41.99 -20.48
C ARG A 899 7.03 43.45 -20.59
N GLN A 900 6.69 43.92 -21.79
CA GLN A 900 6.26 45.30 -22.00
C GLN A 900 4.92 45.59 -21.33
N ALA A 901 3.97 44.65 -21.41
CA ALA A 901 2.68 44.77 -20.72
C ALA A 901 2.86 44.84 -19.18
N LEU A 902 3.77 44.03 -18.62
CA LEU A 902 4.09 44.07 -17.20
C LEU A 902 4.82 45.37 -16.81
N ALA A 903 5.74 45.87 -17.63
CA ALA A 903 6.42 47.14 -17.41
C ALA A 903 5.42 48.31 -17.35
N GLN A 904 4.47 48.35 -18.28
CA GLN A 904 3.38 49.32 -18.28
C GLN A 904 2.48 49.19 -17.04
N HIS A 905 2.17 47.96 -16.61
CA HIS A 905 1.40 47.72 -15.39
C HIS A 905 2.07 48.27 -14.12
N ARG A 906 3.40 48.23 -14.08
CA ARG A 906 4.22 48.74 -12.95
C ARG A 906 4.34 50.26 -12.92
N GLU A 907 3.89 50.99 -13.94
CA GLU A 907 3.85 52.45 -13.90
C GLU A 907 2.87 52.95 -12.83
N ASN A 908 1.89 52.12 -12.43
CA ASN A 908 1.00 52.43 -11.32
C ASN A 908 1.76 52.34 -9.98
N PRO A 909 1.88 53.44 -9.19
CA PRO A 909 2.57 53.44 -7.92
C PRO A 909 2.05 52.42 -6.90
N ALA A 910 0.75 52.09 -6.97
CA ALA A 910 0.13 51.08 -6.10
C ALA A 910 0.60 49.64 -6.41
N CYS A 911 1.08 49.39 -7.62
CA CYS A 911 1.53 48.08 -8.09
C CYS A 911 3.07 47.95 -8.05
N ALA A 912 3.79 49.02 -8.36
CA ALA A 912 5.24 49.06 -8.48
C ALA A 912 5.98 48.47 -7.26
N GLY A 913 5.53 48.81 -6.04
CA GLY A 913 6.20 48.43 -4.79
C GLY A 913 6.21 46.91 -4.54
N CYS A 914 5.10 46.22 -4.80
CA CYS A 914 5.03 44.77 -4.64
C CYS A 914 5.76 44.06 -5.80
N HIS A 915 5.54 44.50 -7.03
CA HIS A 915 6.11 43.90 -8.24
C HIS A 915 7.64 43.97 -8.29
N ALA A 916 8.25 45.02 -7.73
CA ALA A 916 9.71 45.13 -7.61
C ALA A 916 10.36 43.97 -6.82
N ARG A 917 9.59 43.25 -6.00
CA ARG A 917 10.09 42.16 -5.15
C ARG A 917 10.14 40.82 -5.86
N PHE A 918 9.27 40.56 -6.82
CA PHE A 918 9.12 39.22 -7.40
C PHE A 918 9.16 39.15 -8.93
N ASP A 919 8.94 40.24 -9.66
CA ASP A 919 8.85 40.19 -11.14
C ASP A 919 10.13 39.70 -11.79
N SER A 920 11.31 40.10 -11.29
CA SER A 920 12.60 39.65 -11.83
C SER A 920 12.75 38.13 -11.74
N TYR A 921 12.33 37.52 -10.63
CA TYR A 921 12.32 36.07 -10.46
C TYR A 921 11.33 35.38 -11.40
N GLY A 922 10.24 36.05 -11.76
CA GLY A 922 9.27 35.55 -12.72
C GLY A 922 9.75 35.60 -14.17
N LEU A 923 10.37 36.71 -14.57
CA LEU A 923 10.79 36.99 -15.95
C LEU A 923 11.88 36.02 -16.43
N VAL A 924 12.73 35.52 -15.53
CA VAL A 924 13.73 34.49 -15.89
C VAL A 924 13.12 33.16 -16.32
N PHE A 925 11.86 32.90 -15.96
CA PHE A 925 11.13 31.71 -16.40
C PHE A 925 10.41 31.88 -17.74
N GLU A 926 10.52 33.04 -18.40
CA GLU A 926 9.79 33.26 -19.66
C GLU A 926 10.29 32.38 -20.81
N GLY A 927 11.51 31.82 -20.70
CA GLY A 927 12.00 30.77 -21.60
C GLY A 927 11.21 29.45 -21.53
N TYR A 928 10.24 29.34 -20.62
CA TYR A 928 9.31 28.21 -20.54
C TYR A 928 7.87 28.64 -20.82
N GLY A 929 7.17 27.88 -21.65
CA GLY A 929 5.78 28.10 -22.04
C GLY A 929 4.76 27.76 -20.96
N PRO A 930 3.46 27.87 -21.29
CA PRO A 930 2.38 27.70 -20.33
C PRO A 930 2.29 26.30 -19.71
N ILE A 931 2.77 25.26 -20.41
CA ILE A 931 2.81 23.89 -19.92
C ILE A 931 4.24 23.47 -19.52
N GLY A 932 5.16 24.43 -19.33
CA GLY A 932 6.53 24.19 -18.88
C GLY A 932 7.51 23.73 -19.96
N GLU A 933 7.08 23.67 -21.22
CA GLU A 933 7.91 23.37 -22.40
C GLU A 933 8.92 24.50 -22.66
N LEU A 934 10.08 24.20 -23.24
CA LEU A 934 11.02 25.25 -23.64
C LEU A 934 10.49 26.04 -24.84
N ARG A 935 10.67 27.37 -24.83
CA ARG A 935 10.27 28.27 -25.92
C ARG A 935 11.28 29.40 -26.16
N LEU A 936 11.40 29.81 -27.42
CA LEU A 936 12.20 30.99 -27.84
C LEU A 936 11.32 32.17 -28.28
N LYS A 937 10.04 31.91 -28.55
CA LYS A 937 9.04 32.89 -28.98
C LYS A 937 7.79 32.77 -28.13
N ASP A 938 7.10 33.88 -27.91
CA ASP A 938 5.78 33.88 -27.26
C ASP A 938 4.69 33.30 -28.19
N LEU A 939 3.46 33.12 -27.69
CA LEU A 939 2.35 32.60 -28.50
C LEU A 939 1.92 33.54 -29.65
N GLY A 940 2.38 34.79 -29.65
CA GLY A 940 2.23 35.75 -30.74
C GLY A 940 3.37 35.74 -31.76
N GLY A 941 4.37 34.86 -31.58
CA GLY A 941 5.52 34.70 -32.49
C GLY A 941 6.68 35.67 -32.25
N LYS A 942 6.65 36.49 -31.19
CA LYS A 942 7.70 37.47 -30.87
C LYS A 942 8.82 36.83 -30.05
N PRO A 943 10.10 37.21 -30.22
CA PRO A 943 11.21 36.70 -29.42
C PRO A 943 11.04 36.98 -27.93
N ILE A 944 11.44 36.02 -27.09
CA ILE A 944 11.39 36.14 -25.63
C ILE A 944 12.68 36.74 -25.08
N ASP A 945 12.56 37.66 -24.12
CA ASP A 945 13.66 38.12 -23.28
C ASP A 945 13.47 37.59 -21.85
N ALA A 946 14.34 36.66 -21.44
CA ALA A 946 14.35 36.04 -20.12
C ALA A 946 15.43 36.66 -19.18
N LYS A 947 16.11 37.75 -19.56
CA LYS A 947 17.10 38.40 -18.69
C LYS A 947 16.41 39.39 -17.75
N ALA A 948 16.70 39.35 -16.46
CA ALA A 948 16.16 40.32 -15.51
C ALA A 948 17.22 40.67 -14.45
N PRO A 949 17.35 41.95 -14.06
CA PRO A 949 18.19 42.33 -12.93
C PRO A 949 17.50 41.92 -11.63
N PHE A 950 18.21 41.25 -10.73
CA PHE A 950 17.69 40.94 -9.41
C PHE A 950 17.73 42.16 -8.48
N PRO A 951 16.91 42.17 -7.41
CA PRO A 951 16.99 43.20 -6.38
C PRO A 951 18.45 43.35 -5.86
N GLY A 952 19.02 44.55 -6.00
CA GLY A 952 20.44 44.81 -5.69
C GLY A 952 21.34 45.04 -6.92
N GLY A 953 20.83 44.85 -8.14
CA GLY A 953 21.52 45.22 -9.39
C GLY A 953 22.45 44.14 -9.97
N VAL A 954 22.28 42.88 -9.54
CA VAL A 954 23.02 41.70 -10.05
C VAL A 954 22.26 41.01 -11.18
#